data_AF-A0A9Q0F0P8-F1
#
_entry.id   AF-A0A9Q0F0P8-F1
#
_cell.length_a   1.000
_cell.length_b   1.000
_cell.length_c   1.000
_cell.angle_alpha   90.00
_cell.angle_beta   90.00
_cell.angle_gamma   90.00
#
_symmetry.space_group_name_H-M   'P 1'
#
loop_
_entity.id
_entity.type
_entity.pdbx_description
1 polymer ?
#
loop_
_entity_poly.entity_id
_entity_poly.type
_entity_poly.pdbx_seq_one_letter_code
_entity_poly.pdbx_strand_id
1 'polypeptide(L)'
;MASCLVPDFPAVMMALEHLGELDKQLKEEKVPFSPEASHHIKEISAAVTKLEASRRSVHEQLEVETIENGKMRHQIHKIRDKISQDIMADVDEARKLNAKEIEELRGDLDSISELHKTIVNRQEELITQNALLYPEREQVKTEHQGDTAAFNHQMSIKLSRQVQLQQTLTKVEELKTCIAAVERDKAALECNMAPERETFGVTKNRLLGEVEQAAKRTLQQMQENARKKKKLDKIVIQLLDKDDRLAELTHRRAQLELAVERLTVSRGQHEQQLRDATRSQRDAVRQTERSERELRELRQRYQTTARRLQQDLVLVDRDLDEGKAAGGVHRESLVDAAESFKARRREEDEARALHLGVSLRLERSTLRLEERLVSITKHRAEAREMEEEIGRLLETNVLNGALFREGQEKLHRRLEVELKNVEGVEEEMGQLARLLQEAKREQEAYVAKATAKISSAQRRYGELCQEEVTLGRSLSSNEEEDSLTGQVTRAGLEFVQMESGYCEVMERLARDTQHFQRESEAKKRELEQAEATLREAEARYSQEESTLQRLERLIARLEEEKSQLELSTEDLCQNTGILLRPRGEMKAELEATQAHHRALLVSQASALRVVEVGIRNSGQNLEQVSMENGRMRLSILRMRDDIVGARKDEERHRKRIVALGEEESALFEHVMQAWREDLVATREGRAASQPLLEALGGVSGQLEKRSVRLESVAARVHQQLLHISEIGH
;
A
#
# COMPACT_ATOMS: atom_id res chain seq x y z
N MET A 1 36.66 64.98 60.86
CA MET A 1 35.79 65.78 59.96
C MET A 1 36.49 67.11 59.75
N ALA A 2 36.65 67.58 58.52
CA ALA A 2 37.12 68.96 58.30
C ALA A 2 35.92 69.88 58.56
N SER A 3 36.05 70.86 59.44
CA SER A 3 35.04 71.90 59.58
C SER A 3 35.06 72.74 58.31
N CYS A 4 34.02 72.65 57.50
CA CYS A 4 33.79 73.60 56.42
C CYS A 4 33.46 74.94 57.06
N LEU A 5 34.46 75.82 57.16
CA LEU A 5 34.33 77.11 57.85
C LEU A 5 33.49 78.06 56.97
N VAL A 6 32.17 77.96 57.11
CA VAL A 6 31.23 78.90 56.50
C VAL A 6 31.47 80.28 57.14
N PRO A 7 31.91 81.29 56.37
CA PRO A 7 32.18 82.61 56.93
C PRO A 7 30.90 83.25 57.48
N ASP A 8 31.05 84.04 58.55
CA ASP A 8 29.99 84.90 59.06
C ASP A 8 29.52 85.86 57.95
N PHE A 9 28.20 86.07 57.86
CA PHE A 9 27.63 86.90 56.81
C PHE A 9 28.06 88.38 57.01
N PRO A 10 28.77 89.03 56.06
CA PRO A 10 29.40 90.33 56.31
C PRO A 10 28.41 91.43 56.76
N ALA A 11 27.19 91.42 56.22
CA ALA A 11 26.16 92.37 56.62
C ALA A 11 25.62 92.14 58.05
N VAL A 12 25.64 90.89 58.54
CA VAL A 12 25.28 90.58 59.94
C VAL A 12 26.38 91.05 60.89
N MET A 13 27.66 90.87 60.52
CA MET A 13 28.77 91.37 61.32
C MET A 13 28.75 92.90 61.44
N MET A 14 28.58 93.63 60.33
CA MET A 14 28.41 95.09 60.37
C MET A 14 27.18 95.51 61.19
N ALA A 15 26.05 94.80 61.07
CA ALA A 15 24.86 95.10 61.88
C ALA A 15 25.11 94.91 63.39
N LEU A 16 25.87 93.88 63.79
CA LEU A 16 26.26 93.66 65.19
C LEU A 16 27.25 94.71 65.70
N GLU A 17 28.18 95.16 64.85
CA GLU A 17 29.08 96.28 65.17
C GLU A 17 28.29 97.58 65.40
N HIS A 18 27.38 97.93 64.48
CA HIS A 18 26.53 99.12 64.59
C HIS A 18 25.60 99.06 65.83
N LEU A 19 25.03 97.88 66.15
CA LEU A 19 24.25 97.69 67.39
C LEU A 19 25.13 97.88 68.65
N GLY A 20 26.38 97.42 68.61
CA GLY A 20 27.36 97.62 69.68
C GLY A 20 27.82 99.08 69.83
N GLU A 21 27.83 99.87 68.75
CA GLU A 21 28.09 101.31 68.78
C GLU A 21 26.90 102.10 69.35
N LEU A 22 25.68 101.77 68.93
CA LEU A 22 24.44 102.33 69.50
C LEU A 22 24.32 102.05 71.01
N ASP A 23 24.64 100.83 71.45
CA ASP A 23 24.69 100.44 72.87
C ASP A 23 25.77 101.20 73.67
N LYS A 24 26.82 101.76 73.02
CA LYS A 24 27.80 102.65 73.69
C LYS A 24 27.25 104.07 73.79
N GLN A 25 26.79 104.64 72.69
CA GLN A 25 26.25 106.01 72.61
C GLN A 25 25.12 106.22 73.64
N LEU A 26 24.17 105.29 73.73
CA LEU A 26 23.05 105.36 74.67
C LEU A 26 23.47 105.33 76.16
N LYS A 27 24.64 104.79 76.49
CA LYS A 27 25.18 104.82 77.87
C LYS A 27 25.95 106.10 78.17
N GLU A 28 26.56 106.70 77.16
CA GLU A 28 27.36 107.91 77.29
C GLU A 28 26.49 109.18 77.38
N GLU A 29 25.39 109.24 76.62
CA GLU A 29 24.53 110.44 76.51
C GLU A 29 23.56 110.67 77.69
N LYS A 30 23.46 109.75 78.65
CA LYS A 30 22.59 109.85 79.86
C LYS A 30 21.11 110.20 79.58
N VAL A 31 20.59 109.74 78.44
CA VAL A 31 19.18 109.91 78.05
C VAL A 31 18.25 109.15 79.01
N PRO A 32 17.06 109.65 79.38
CA PRO A 32 16.05 108.85 80.07
C PRO A 32 15.69 107.59 79.25
N PHE A 33 15.42 106.46 79.92
CA PHE A 33 15.22 105.12 79.32
C PHE A 33 16.47 104.45 78.71
N SER A 34 17.66 104.99 78.96
CA SER A 34 18.94 104.39 78.54
C SER A 34 19.18 102.94 79.00
N PRO A 35 18.85 102.49 80.24
CA PRO A 35 19.13 101.11 80.63
C PRO A 35 18.21 100.09 79.94
N GLU A 36 16.92 100.41 79.75
CA GLU A 36 15.96 99.56 79.03
C GLU A 36 16.31 99.47 77.54
N ALA A 37 16.68 100.59 76.90
CA ALA A 37 17.12 100.60 75.51
C ALA A 37 18.41 99.77 75.30
N SER A 38 19.39 99.89 76.20
CA SER A 38 20.61 99.07 76.18
C SER A 38 20.33 97.58 76.40
N HIS A 39 19.29 97.24 77.19
CA HIS A 39 18.88 95.85 77.37
C HIS A 39 18.34 95.26 76.06
N HIS A 40 17.39 95.93 75.41
CA HIS A 40 16.81 95.44 74.15
C HIS A 40 17.82 95.39 73.00
N ILE A 41 18.77 96.33 72.90
CA ILE A 41 19.84 96.27 71.89
C ILE A 41 20.74 95.05 72.10
N LYS A 42 21.03 94.68 73.36
CA LYS A 42 21.76 93.43 73.67
C LYS A 42 20.93 92.19 73.36
N GLU A 43 19.62 92.18 73.63
CA GLU A 43 18.74 91.08 73.26
C GLU A 43 18.66 90.89 71.74
N ILE A 44 18.53 91.98 70.98
CA ILE A 44 18.58 91.98 69.52
C ILE A 44 19.94 91.43 69.04
N SER A 45 21.05 91.92 69.61
CA SER A 45 22.39 91.43 69.27
C SER A 45 22.59 89.93 69.58
N ALA A 46 22.04 89.46 70.70
CA ALA A 46 22.03 88.05 71.08
C ALA A 46 21.14 87.18 70.17
N ALA A 47 20.00 87.70 69.74
CA ALA A 47 19.12 87.04 68.78
C ALA A 47 19.75 86.94 67.39
N VAL A 48 20.38 88.03 66.91
CA VAL A 48 21.07 88.10 65.62
C VAL A 48 22.29 87.16 65.58
N THR A 49 23.14 87.16 66.63
CA THR A 49 24.25 86.21 66.74
C THR A 49 23.79 84.75 66.80
N LYS A 50 22.70 84.46 67.52
CA LYS A 50 22.11 83.11 67.56
C LYS A 50 21.52 82.68 66.21
N LEU A 51 20.88 83.61 65.48
CA LEU A 51 20.35 83.36 64.15
C LEU A 51 21.48 83.09 63.14
N GLU A 52 22.58 83.84 63.21
CA GLU A 52 23.75 83.64 62.36
C GLU A 52 24.48 82.31 62.65
N ALA A 53 24.62 81.94 63.93
CA ALA A 53 25.12 80.62 64.30
C ALA A 53 24.22 79.48 63.77
N SER A 54 22.89 79.67 63.80
CA SER A 54 21.93 78.72 63.22
C SER A 54 22.04 78.68 61.69
N ARG A 55 22.21 79.82 61.02
CA ARG A 55 22.43 79.91 59.56
C ARG A 55 23.68 79.12 59.16
N ARG A 56 24.80 79.34 59.86
CA ARG A 56 26.06 78.63 59.61
C ARG A 56 25.89 77.12 59.79
N SER A 57 25.31 76.66 60.90
CA SER A 57 25.10 75.23 61.15
C SER A 57 24.25 74.54 60.08
N VAL A 58 23.17 75.19 59.60
CA VAL A 58 22.34 74.66 58.51
C VAL A 58 23.09 74.66 57.17
N HIS A 59 23.94 75.66 56.90
CA HIS A 59 24.74 75.70 55.68
C HIS A 59 25.83 74.63 55.67
N GLU A 60 26.53 74.43 56.79
CA GLU A 60 27.51 73.35 56.98
C GLU A 60 26.87 71.97 56.75
N GLN A 61 25.67 71.73 57.29
CA GLN A 61 24.91 70.50 57.03
C GLN A 61 24.57 70.34 55.55
N LEU A 62 24.11 71.40 54.89
CA LEU A 62 23.78 71.37 53.46
C LEU A 62 25.01 71.15 52.57
N GLU A 63 26.18 71.67 52.94
CA GLU A 63 27.45 71.39 52.26
C GLU A 63 27.85 69.92 52.41
N VAL A 64 27.76 69.35 53.62
CA VAL A 64 28.02 67.93 53.89
C VAL A 64 27.09 67.04 53.05
N GLU A 65 25.78 67.28 53.10
CA GLU A 65 24.78 66.56 52.29
C GLU A 65 25.04 66.70 50.78
N THR A 66 25.45 67.89 50.31
CA THR A 66 25.80 68.12 48.90
C THR A 66 27.02 67.31 48.48
N ILE A 67 28.05 67.23 49.34
CA ILE A 67 29.26 66.43 49.12
C ILE A 67 28.93 64.94 49.13
N GLU A 68 28.10 64.47 50.07
CA GLU A 68 27.71 63.05 50.16
C GLU A 68 26.81 62.64 48.99
N ASN A 69 25.85 63.45 48.60
CA ASN A 69 25.06 63.27 47.38
C ASN A 69 25.96 63.28 46.12
N GLY A 70 27.01 64.09 46.10
CA GLY A 70 28.07 64.04 45.08
C GLY A 70 28.79 62.69 45.03
N LYS A 71 29.23 62.16 46.17
CA LYS A 71 29.86 60.82 46.29
C LYS A 71 28.91 59.71 45.82
N MET A 72 27.65 59.75 46.26
CA MET A 72 26.63 58.74 45.90
C MET A 72 26.37 58.75 44.39
N ARG A 73 26.23 59.93 43.76
CA ARG A 73 26.11 60.04 42.30
C ARG A 73 27.31 59.43 41.58
N HIS A 74 28.54 59.72 42.02
CA HIS A 74 29.74 59.13 41.42
C HIS A 74 29.80 57.59 41.58
N GLN A 75 29.39 57.06 42.74
CA GLN A 75 29.29 55.61 42.97
C GLN A 75 28.25 54.96 42.05
N ILE A 76 27.06 55.57 41.90
CA ILE A 76 26.00 55.08 41.00
C ILE A 76 26.50 55.02 39.55
N HIS A 77 27.18 56.07 39.08
CA HIS A 77 27.80 56.07 37.74
C HIS A 77 28.84 54.95 37.60
N LYS A 78 29.77 54.82 38.55
CA LYS A 78 30.79 53.77 38.53
C LYS A 78 30.22 52.35 38.55
N ILE A 79 29.10 52.12 39.25
CA ILE A 79 28.40 50.82 39.24
C ILE A 79 27.71 50.59 37.90
N ARG A 80 27.03 51.60 37.33
CA ARG A 80 26.41 51.51 36.01
C ARG A 80 27.42 51.20 34.91
N ASP A 81 28.60 51.83 34.94
CA ASP A 81 29.65 51.63 33.95
C ASP A 81 30.21 50.21 34.02
N LYS A 82 30.43 49.68 35.24
CA LYS A 82 30.80 48.27 35.45
C LYS A 82 29.74 47.30 34.93
N ILE A 83 28.48 47.47 35.32
CA ILE A 83 27.38 46.61 34.84
C ILE A 83 27.29 46.63 33.31
N SER A 84 27.54 47.80 32.68
CA SER A 84 27.57 47.89 31.22
C SER A 84 28.75 47.15 30.60
N GLN A 85 29.93 47.17 31.25
CA GLN A 85 31.11 46.40 30.83
C GLN A 85 30.90 44.89 31.00
N ASP A 86 30.35 44.46 32.12
CA ASP A 86 30.06 43.06 32.43
C ASP A 86 29.06 42.49 31.40
N ILE A 87 27.95 43.20 31.14
CA ILE A 87 26.96 42.82 30.11
C ILE A 87 27.60 42.75 28.71
N MET A 88 28.51 43.67 28.37
CA MET A 88 29.22 43.62 27.08
C MET A 88 30.14 42.40 26.98
N ALA A 89 30.84 42.04 28.07
CA ALA A 89 31.68 40.85 28.11
C ALA A 89 30.86 39.56 27.94
N ASP A 90 29.76 39.42 28.66
CA ASP A 90 28.82 38.29 28.56
C ASP A 90 28.25 38.15 27.14
N VAL A 91 27.87 39.27 26.51
CA VAL A 91 27.37 39.29 25.12
C VAL A 91 28.45 38.86 24.12
N ASP A 92 29.69 39.30 24.30
CA ASP A 92 30.78 38.91 23.40
C ASP A 92 31.27 37.47 23.64
N GLU A 93 31.14 36.92 24.85
CA GLU A 93 31.34 35.49 25.11
C GLU A 93 30.22 34.64 24.49
N ALA A 94 28.95 35.01 24.67
CA ALA A 94 27.81 34.34 24.04
C ALA A 94 27.91 34.35 22.50
N ARG A 95 28.37 35.46 21.90
CA ARG A 95 28.66 35.55 20.46
C ARG A 95 29.77 34.58 20.02
N LYS A 96 30.84 34.44 20.80
CA LYS A 96 31.94 33.51 20.49
C LYS A 96 31.51 32.05 20.62
N LEU A 97 30.68 31.72 21.61
CA LEU A 97 30.11 30.37 21.78
C LEU A 97 29.20 30.03 20.60
N ASN A 98 28.27 30.92 20.24
CA ASN A 98 27.36 30.74 19.10
C ASN A 98 28.14 30.63 17.76
N ALA A 99 29.19 31.44 17.56
CA ALA A 99 30.05 31.32 16.39
C ALA A 99 30.72 29.94 16.27
N LYS A 100 31.23 29.39 17.38
CA LYS A 100 31.79 28.03 17.41
C LYS A 100 30.74 26.96 17.12
N GLU A 101 29.57 27.04 17.75
CA GLU A 101 28.46 26.10 17.52
C GLU A 101 28.01 26.12 16.05
N ILE A 102 27.96 27.29 15.41
CA ILE A 102 27.69 27.43 13.97
C ILE A 102 28.81 26.80 13.11
N GLU A 103 30.07 26.90 13.51
CA GLU A 103 31.20 26.27 12.80
C GLU A 103 31.19 24.73 12.96
N GLU A 104 30.91 24.23 14.16
CA GLU A 104 30.74 22.80 14.46
C GLU A 104 29.58 22.20 13.63
N LEU A 105 28.40 22.84 13.67
CA LEU A 105 27.23 22.42 12.88
C LEU A 105 27.47 22.44 11.36
N ARG A 106 28.33 23.33 10.87
CA ARG A 106 28.75 23.33 9.46
C ARG A 106 29.68 22.15 9.14
N GLY A 107 30.65 21.87 10.00
CA GLY A 107 31.54 20.71 9.86
C GLY A 107 30.79 19.38 9.88
N ASP A 108 29.80 19.26 10.76
CA ASP A 108 28.89 18.10 10.80
C ASP A 108 28.05 17.99 9.52
N LEU A 109 27.50 19.10 9.02
CA LEU A 109 26.71 19.13 7.78
C LEU A 109 27.55 18.74 6.55
N ASP A 110 28.78 19.22 6.45
CA ASP A 110 29.72 18.85 5.38
C ASP A 110 30.10 17.36 5.47
N SER A 111 30.34 16.85 6.69
CA SER A 111 30.62 15.44 6.96
C SER A 111 29.44 14.53 6.59
N ILE A 112 28.22 14.92 6.94
CA ILE A 112 26.98 14.23 6.53
C ILE A 112 26.80 14.29 5.00
N SER A 113 27.18 15.39 4.36
CA SER A 113 27.07 15.55 2.90
C SER A 113 28.02 14.62 2.13
N GLU A 114 29.28 14.46 2.57
CA GLU A 114 30.19 13.48 1.98
C GLU A 114 29.80 12.03 2.32
N LEU A 115 29.26 11.76 3.52
CA LEU A 115 28.66 10.44 3.82
C LEU A 115 27.46 10.14 2.92
N HIS A 116 26.58 11.11 2.68
CA HIS A 116 25.45 10.94 1.76
C HIS A 116 25.92 10.63 0.34
N LYS A 117 26.90 11.38 -0.16
CA LYS A 117 27.51 11.20 -1.49
C LYS A 117 28.21 9.84 -1.64
N THR A 118 28.94 9.36 -0.64
CA THR A 118 29.55 8.02 -0.67
C THR A 118 28.50 6.90 -0.64
N ILE A 119 27.40 7.07 0.10
CA ILE A 119 26.26 6.14 0.10
C ILE A 119 25.55 6.13 -1.27
N VAL A 120 25.32 7.28 -1.89
CA VAL A 120 24.71 7.38 -3.23
C VAL A 120 25.58 6.69 -4.27
N ASN A 121 26.89 6.99 -4.31
CA ASN A 121 27.82 6.30 -5.21
C ASN A 121 27.79 4.78 -5.00
N ARG A 122 27.77 4.32 -3.74
CA ARG A 122 27.69 2.89 -3.42
C ARG A 122 26.36 2.25 -3.85
N GLN A 123 25.26 3.01 -3.80
CA GLN A 123 23.97 2.56 -4.31
C GLN A 123 23.99 2.44 -5.84
N GLU A 124 24.61 3.36 -6.56
CA GLU A 124 24.80 3.29 -8.01
C GLU A 124 25.68 2.10 -8.44
N GLU A 125 26.76 1.83 -7.69
CA GLU A 125 27.57 0.61 -7.86
C GLU A 125 26.74 -0.68 -7.69
N LEU A 126 25.88 -0.74 -6.66
CA LEU A 126 25.03 -1.91 -6.42
C LEU A 126 23.92 -2.06 -7.47
N ILE A 127 23.40 -0.96 -8.01
CA ILE A 127 22.43 -0.97 -9.12
C ILE A 127 23.10 -1.47 -10.39
N THR A 128 24.29 -0.98 -10.72
CA THR A 128 25.04 -1.42 -11.91
C THR A 128 25.48 -2.88 -11.80
N GLN A 129 25.93 -3.34 -10.62
CA GLN A 129 26.21 -4.76 -10.37
C GLN A 129 24.96 -5.64 -10.52
N ASN A 130 23.80 -5.24 -9.98
CA ASN A 130 22.56 -5.99 -10.18
C ASN A 130 22.13 -6.03 -11.65
N ALA A 131 22.33 -4.95 -12.40
CA ALA A 131 22.03 -4.89 -13.83
C ALA A 131 22.91 -5.85 -14.66
N LEU A 132 24.14 -6.13 -14.23
CA LEU A 132 25.04 -7.13 -14.84
C LEU A 132 24.71 -8.56 -14.41
N LEU A 133 24.36 -8.80 -13.14
CA LEU A 133 24.00 -10.13 -12.63
C LEU A 133 22.65 -10.64 -13.13
N TYR A 134 21.73 -9.74 -13.52
CA TYR A 134 20.41 -10.13 -14.01
C TYR A 134 20.45 -10.96 -15.32
N PRO A 135 21.15 -10.56 -16.39
CA PRO A 135 21.28 -11.38 -17.60
C PRO A 135 22.06 -12.69 -17.34
N GLU A 136 23.10 -12.70 -16.49
CA GLU A 136 23.79 -13.94 -16.11
C GLU A 136 22.83 -14.93 -15.43
N ARG A 137 22.01 -14.45 -14.49
CA ARG A 137 20.99 -15.26 -13.81
C ARG A 137 19.96 -15.82 -14.80
N GLU A 138 19.47 -15.02 -15.74
CA GLU A 138 18.51 -15.50 -16.74
C GLU A 138 19.17 -16.47 -17.73
N GLN A 139 20.44 -16.26 -18.11
CA GLN A 139 21.21 -17.23 -18.89
C GLN A 139 21.31 -18.58 -18.17
N VAL A 140 21.85 -18.61 -16.94
CA VAL A 140 22.00 -19.84 -16.13
C VAL A 140 20.64 -20.54 -15.92
N LYS A 141 19.56 -19.77 -15.75
CA LYS A 141 18.20 -20.29 -15.67
C LYS A 141 17.72 -20.92 -16.99
N THR A 142 18.02 -20.32 -18.15
CA THR A 142 17.71 -20.92 -19.45
C THR A 142 18.53 -22.19 -19.73
N GLU A 143 19.81 -22.20 -19.35
CA GLU A 143 20.68 -23.38 -19.43
C GLU A 143 20.13 -24.51 -18.55
N HIS A 144 19.82 -24.22 -17.29
CA HIS A 144 19.25 -25.21 -16.37
C HIS A 144 17.86 -25.72 -16.80
N GLN A 145 17.03 -24.87 -17.43
CA GLN A 145 15.77 -25.28 -18.06
C GLN A 145 16.02 -26.21 -19.26
N GLY A 146 17.04 -25.94 -20.07
CA GLY A 146 17.49 -26.80 -21.16
C GLY A 146 17.94 -28.18 -20.67
N ASP A 147 18.80 -28.22 -19.65
CA ASP A 147 19.25 -29.46 -19.00
C ASP A 147 18.09 -30.26 -18.41
N THR A 148 17.16 -29.58 -17.74
CA THR A 148 15.96 -30.21 -17.16
C THR A 148 15.06 -30.79 -18.26
N ALA A 149 14.88 -30.08 -19.38
CA ALA A 149 14.13 -30.58 -20.53
C ALA A 149 14.81 -31.80 -21.18
N ALA A 150 16.14 -31.76 -21.35
CA ALA A 150 16.92 -32.87 -21.88
C ALA A 150 16.85 -34.12 -20.97
N PHE A 151 16.97 -33.92 -19.65
CA PHE A 151 16.82 -35.00 -18.66
C PHE A 151 15.41 -35.61 -18.67
N ASN A 152 14.37 -34.78 -18.70
CA ASN A 152 12.99 -35.25 -18.81
C ASN A 152 12.73 -36.02 -20.12
N HIS A 153 13.32 -35.59 -21.24
CA HIS A 153 13.26 -36.31 -22.50
C HIS A 153 13.96 -37.67 -22.43
N GLN A 154 15.17 -37.75 -21.86
CA GLN A 154 15.84 -39.03 -21.61
C GLN A 154 15.02 -39.94 -20.69
N MET A 155 14.38 -39.40 -19.66
CA MET A 155 13.54 -40.17 -18.75
C MET A 155 12.30 -40.72 -19.45
N SER A 156 11.67 -39.93 -20.33
CA SER A 156 10.57 -40.37 -21.19
C SER A 156 10.98 -41.52 -22.13
N ILE A 157 12.15 -41.42 -22.78
CA ILE A 157 12.71 -42.51 -23.60
C ILE A 157 12.99 -43.76 -22.76
N LYS A 158 13.53 -43.60 -21.55
CA LYS A 158 13.78 -44.73 -20.63
C LYS A 158 12.47 -45.42 -20.23
N LEU A 159 11.44 -44.64 -19.91
CA LEU A 159 10.11 -45.15 -19.57
C LEU A 159 9.48 -45.90 -20.77
N SER A 160 9.56 -45.34 -21.99
CA SER A 160 9.01 -45.98 -23.19
C SER A 160 9.70 -47.30 -23.50
N ARG A 161 11.03 -47.37 -23.35
CA ARG A 161 11.80 -48.62 -23.48
C ARG A 161 11.43 -49.64 -22.40
N GLN A 162 11.17 -49.21 -21.16
CA GLN A 162 10.72 -50.10 -20.09
C GLN A 162 9.32 -50.67 -20.36
N VAL A 163 8.40 -49.86 -20.89
CA VAL A 163 7.07 -50.32 -21.36
C VAL A 163 7.21 -51.31 -22.51
N GLN A 164 8.06 -51.03 -23.51
CA GLN A 164 8.36 -51.99 -24.59
C GLN A 164 8.93 -53.31 -24.07
N LEU A 165 9.82 -53.26 -23.06
CA LEU A 165 10.37 -54.45 -22.42
C LEU A 165 9.31 -55.29 -21.69
N GLN A 166 8.39 -54.65 -20.97
CA GLN A 166 7.26 -55.35 -20.35
C GLN A 166 6.30 -55.94 -21.39
N GLN A 167 6.08 -55.25 -22.51
CA GLN A 167 5.29 -55.76 -23.64
C GLN A 167 5.96 -56.95 -24.34
N THR A 168 7.29 -57.04 -24.40
CA THR A 168 7.97 -58.22 -24.94
C THR A 168 8.00 -59.37 -23.93
N LEU A 169 8.17 -59.10 -22.64
CA LEU A 169 8.10 -60.13 -21.58
C LEU A 169 6.72 -60.79 -21.52
N THR A 170 5.65 -60.00 -21.53
CA THR A 170 4.26 -60.52 -21.55
C THR A 170 3.99 -61.37 -22.80
N LYS A 171 4.41 -60.93 -23.99
CA LYS A 171 4.34 -61.76 -25.21
C LYS A 171 5.12 -63.08 -25.11
N VAL A 172 6.27 -63.09 -24.44
CA VAL A 172 7.05 -64.31 -24.21
C VAL A 172 6.33 -65.25 -23.23
N GLU A 173 5.64 -64.72 -22.22
CA GLU A 173 4.81 -65.50 -21.30
C GLU A 173 3.55 -66.06 -21.99
N GLU A 174 2.86 -65.26 -22.82
CA GLU A 174 1.76 -65.70 -23.68
C GLU A 174 2.20 -66.83 -24.62
N LEU A 175 3.34 -66.69 -25.30
CA LEU A 175 3.86 -67.75 -26.16
C LEU A 175 4.20 -69.04 -25.39
N LYS A 176 4.74 -68.93 -24.16
CA LYS A 176 4.98 -70.10 -23.30
C LYS A 176 3.68 -70.80 -22.90
N THR A 177 2.62 -70.06 -22.56
CA THR A 177 1.32 -70.67 -22.22
C THR A 177 0.65 -71.31 -23.43
N CYS A 178 0.77 -70.70 -24.63
CA CYS A 178 0.32 -71.28 -25.89
C CYS A 178 1.07 -72.58 -26.25
N ILE A 179 2.40 -72.63 -26.12
CA ILE A 179 3.18 -73.85 -26.34
C ILE A 179 2.73 -74.96 -25.39
N ALA A 180 2.59 -74.64 -24.10
CA ALA A 180 2.11 -75.60 -23.10
C ALA A 180 0.64 -76.04 -23.33
N ALA A 181 -0.18 -75.24 -24.01
CA ALA A 181 -1.51 -75.63 -24.46
C ALA A 181 -1.43 -76.60 -25.64
N VAL A 182 -0.65 -76.29 -26.68
CA VAL A 182 -0.45 -77.16 -27.85
C VAL A 182 0.13 -78.52 -27.45
N GLU A 183 1.05 -78.58 -26.48
CA GLU A 183 1.56 -79.86 -25.96
C GLU A 183 0.50 -80.68 -25.22
N ARG A 184 -0.40 -80.03 -24.46
CA ARG A 184 -1.55 -80.69 -23.82
C ARG A 184 -2.57 -81.18 -24.84
N ASP A 185 -2.88 -80.36 -25.84
CA ASP A 185 -3.83 -80.69 -26.90
C ASP A 185 -3.32 -81.85 -27.75
N LYS A 186 -2.02 -81.87 -28.07
CA LYS A 186 -1.35 -83.00 -28.74
C LYS A 186 -1.49 -84.29 -27.92
N ALA A 187 -1.17 -84.25 -26.62
CA ALA A 187 -1.30 -85.43 -25.75
C ALA A 187 -2.76 -85.90 -25.62
N ALA A 188 -3.72 -84.98 -25.59
CA ALA A 188 -5.15 -85.31 -25.61
C ALA A 188 -5.60 -85.95 -26.94
N LEU A 189 -5.10 -85.46 -28.07
CA LEU A 189 -5.33 -86.04 -29.40
C LEU A 189 -4.75 -87.46 -29.51
N GLU A 190 -3.54 -87.68 -29.00
CA GLU A 190 -2.90 -89.00 -28.95
C GLU A 190 -3.71 -89.99 -28.07
N CYS A 191 -4.24 -89.53 -26.93
CA CYS A 191 -5.16 -90.33 -26.10
C CYS A 191 -6.51 -90.61 -26.76
N ASN A 192 -7.13 -89.65 -27.44
CA ASN A 192 -8.46 -89.80 -28.05
C ASN A 192 -8.44 -90.65 -29.34
N MET A 193 -7.33 -90.62 -30.08
CA MET A 193 -7.12 -91.44 -31.29
C MET A 193 -7.09 -92.95 -31.02
N ALA A 194 -6.80 -93.39 -29.78
CA ALA A 194 -6.79 -94.80 -29.42
C ALA A 194 -8.21 -95.43 -29.37
N PRO A 195 -9.17 -94.94 -28.57
CA PRO A 195 -10.53 -95.48 -28.51
C PRO A 195 -11.36 -95.18 -29.78
N GLU A 196 -11.09 -94.13 -30.54
CA GLU A 196 -11.76 -93.90 -31.83
C GLU A 196 -11.46 -95.02 -32.84
N ARG A 197 -10.24 -95.58 -32.83
CA ARG A 197 -9.87 -96.72 -33.67
C ARG A 197 -10.60 -98.01 -33.29
N GLU A 198 -10.87 -98.24 -32.01
CA GLU A 198 -11.66 -99.39 -31.54
C GLU A 198 -13.15 -99.21 -31.88
N THR A 199 -13.72 -98.04 -31.60
CA THR A 199 -15.15 -97.75 -31.84
C THR A 199 -15.51 -97.70 -33.32
N PHE A 200 -14.59 -97.33 -34.21
CA PHE A 200 -14.77 -97.43 -35.66
C PHE A 200 -14.95 -98.88 -36.14
N GLY A 201 -14.25 -99.84 -35.51
CA GLY A 201 -14.42 -101.27 -35.79
C GLY A 201 -15.81 -101.80 -35.37
N VAL A 202 -16.30 -101.37 -34.21
CA VAL A 202 -17.61 -101.77 -33.68
C VAL A 202 -18.76 -101.17 -34.50
N THR A 203 -18.67 -99.90 -34.87
CA THR A 203 -19.71 -99.20 -35.65
C THR A 203 -19.84 -99.74 -37.08
N LYS A 204 -18.72 -100.12 -37.72
CA LYS A 204 -18.73 -100.79 -39.03
C LYS A 204 -19.55 -102.10 -39.02
N ASN A 205 -19.39 -102.92 -37.98
CA ASN A 205 -20.11 -104.19 -37.85
C ASN A 205 -21.61 -103.98 -37.55
N ARG A 206 -21.96 -102.94 -36.79
CA ARG A 206 -23.35 -102.56 -36.52
C ARG A 206 -24.09 -102.08 -37.78
N LEU A 207 -23.44 -101.24 -38.61
CA LEU A 207 -24.04 -100.70 -39.83
C LEU A 207 -24.41 -101.78 -40.86
N LEU A 208 -23.62 -102.86 -40.95
CA LEU A 208 -23.96 -104.03 -41.78
C LEU A 208 -25.30 -104.68 -41.38
N GLY A 209 -25.57 -104.80 -40.07
CA GLY A 209 -26.85 -105.33 -39.56
C GLY A 209 -28.04 -104.37 -39.75
N GLU A 210 -27.80 -103.05 -39.71
CA GLU A 210 -28.87 -102.05 -39.93
C GLU A 210 -29.31 -102.00 -41.41
N VAL A 211 -28.41 -102.27 -42.37
CA VAL A 211 -28.73 -102.37 -43.80
C VAL A 211 -29.68 -103.54 -44.11
N GLU A 212 -29.47 -104.71 -43.51
CA GLU A 212 -30.39 -105.85 -43.65
C GLU A 212 -31.77 -105.59 -43.03
N GLN A 213 -31.84 -104.80 -41.95
CA GLN A 213 -33.11 -104.36 -41.36
C GLN A 213 -33.83 -103.31 -42.21
N ALA A 214 -33.09 -102.38 -42.83
CA ALA A 214 -33.65 -101.36 -43.71
C ALA A 214 -34.37 -101.98 -44.91
N ALA A 215 -33.76 -102.99 -45.57
CA ALA A 215 -34.37 -103.70 -46.70
C ALA A 215 -35.76 -104.29 -46.38
N LYS A 216 -35.97 -104.80 -45.15
CA LYS A 216 -37.26 -105.34 -44.71
C LYS A 216 -38.32 -104.25 -44.47
N ARG A 217 -37.92 -103.02 -44.10
CA ARG A 217 -38.84 -101.89 -43.88
C ARG A 217 -39.32 -101.26 -45.20
N THR A 218 -38.45 -101.16 -46.21
CA THR A 218 -38.79 -100.60 -47.53
C THR A 218 -39.94 -101.36 -48.21
N LEU A 219 -40.01 -102.69 -48.03
CA LEU A 219 -41.08 -103.53 -48.57
C LEU A 219 -42.46 -103.22 -47.97
N GLN A 220 -42.51 -102.84 -46.68
CA GLN A 220 -43.74 -102.50 -45.97
C GLN A 220 -44.22 -101.08 -46.34
N GLN A 221 -43.31 -100.13 -46.53
CA GLN A 221 -43.63 -98.73 -46.81
C GLN A 221 -44.25 -98.50 -48.20
N MET A 222 -43.93 -99.36 -49.18
CA MET A 222 -44.59 -99.38 -50.49
C MET A 222 -46.10 -99.66 -50.40
N GLN A 223 -46.55 -100.48 -49.45
CA GLN A 223 -47.97 -100.80 -49.28
C GLN A 223 -48.78 -99.66 -48.63
N GLU A 224 -48.14 -98.79 -47.84
CA GLU A 224 -48.80 -97.63 -47.24
C GLU A 224 -49.00 -96.46 -48.22
N ASN A 225 -48.04 -96.22 -49.12
CA ASN A 225 -48.10 -95.07 -50.04
C ASN A 225 -49.29 -95.15 -51.01
N ALA A 226 -49.72 -96.36 -51.39
CA ALA A 226 -50.96 -96.57 -52.15
C ALA A 226 -52.22 -96.06 -51.42
N ARG A 227 -52.24 -96.05 -50.08
CA ARG A 227 -53.38 -95.58 -49.26
C ARG A 227 -53.38 -94.07 -49.07
N LYS A 228 -52.21 -93.39 -49.12
CA LYS A 228 -52.09 -91.94 -48.91
C LYS A 228 -52.57 -91.12 -50.12
N LYS A 229 -52.44 -91.65 -51.35
CA LYS A 229 -52.86 -90.96 -52.59
C LYS A 229 -54.36 -90.60 -52.63
N LYS A 230 -55.23 -91.41 -52.02
CA LYS A 230 -56.70 -91.17 -51.92
C LYS A 230 -57.12 -90.12 -50.87
N LYS A 231 -56.19 -89.51 -50.13
CA LYS A 231 -56.48 -88.43 -49.16
C LYS A 231 -56.21 -87.03 -49.72
N LEU A 232 -55.46 -86.90 -50.81
CA LEU A 232 -55.12 -85.60 -51.41
C LEU A 232 -56.35 -84.89 -52.01
N ASP A 233 -57.22 -85.66 -52.68
CA ASP A 233 -58.38 -85.14 -53.41
C ASP A 233 -59.43 -84.45 -52.50
N LYS A 234 -59.38 -84.68 -51.17
CA LYS A 234 -60.25 -84.01 -50.20
C LYS A 234 -59.76 -82.62 -49.76
N ILE A 235 -58.47 -82.30 -49.98
CA ILE A 235 -57.88 -81.04 -49.50
C ILE A 235 -58.14 -79.89 -50.50
N VAL A 236 -58.27 -80.21 -51.80
CA VAL A 236 -58.54 -79.22 -52.86
C VAL A 236 -59.87 -78.49 -52.67
N ILE A 237 -60.89 -79.15 -52.09
CA ILE A 237 -62.21 -78.55 -51.84
C ILE A 237 -62.17 -77.50 -50.71
N GLN A 238 -61.20 -77.60 -49.78
CA GLN A 238 -61.12 -76.70 -48.62
C GLN A 238 -60.42 -75.35 -48.92
N LEU A 239 -59.92 -75.15 -50.14
CA LEU A 239 -59.19 -73.94 -50.52
C LEU A 239 -60.12 -72.83 -51.05
N LEU A 240 -61.30 -73.19 -51.60
CA LEU A 240 -62.30 -72.24 -52.09
C LEU A 240 -63.01 -71.47 -50.95
N ASP A 241 -63.21 -72.10 -49.79
CA ASP A 241 -63.81 -71.50 -48.57
C ASP A 241 -62.98 -70.34 -47.93
N LYS A 242 -61.84 -69.97 -48.52
CA LYS A 242 -60.91 -68.98 -47.97
C LYS A 242 -60.90 -67.64 -48.69
N ASP A 243 -61.27 -67.60 -49.97
CA ASP A 243 -61.30 -66.34 -50.73
C ASP A 243 -62.51 -65.46 -50.33
N ASP A 244 -63.65 -66.06 -49.98
CA ASP A 244 -64.84 -65.31 -49.52
C ASP A 244 -64.59 -64.48 -48.25
N ARG A 245 -63.60 -64.87 -47.41
CA ARG A 245 -63.28 -64.16 -46.15
C ARG A 245 -62.49 -62.87 -46.35
N LEU A 246 -61.92 -62.63 -47.54
CA LEU A 246 -61.27 -61.35 -47.85
C LEU A 246 -62.28 -60.25 -48.21
N ALA A 247 -63.48 -60.62 -48.67
CA ALA A 247 -64.57 -59.66 -48.91
C ALA A 247 -65.18 -59.09 -47.61
N GLU A 248 -65.23 -59.87 -46.52
CA GLU A 248 -65.80 -59.40 -45.24
C GLU A 248 -64.93 -58.31 -44.55
N LEU A 249 -63.61 -58.31 -44.79
CA LEU A 249 -62.69 -57.39 -44.13
C LEU A 249 -62.69 -55.97 -44.72
N THR A 250 -63.12 -55.79 -45.97
CA THR A 250 -63.33 -54.45 -46.56
C THR A 250 -64.59 -53.78 -46.03
N HIS A 251 -65.63 -54.54 -45.65
CA HIS A 251 -66.87 -54.00 -45.07
C HIS A 251 -66.68 -53.37 -43.67
N ARG A 252 -65.77 -53.92 -42.85
CA ARG A 252 -65.48 -53.40 -41.49
C ARG A 252 -64.84 -52.01 -41.47
N ARG A 253 -64.15 -51.60 -42.54
CA ARG A 253 -63.49 -50.29 -42.63
C ARG A 253 -64.49 -49.12 -42.67
N ALA A 254 -65.62 -49.29 -43.38
CA ALA A 254 -66.66 -48.27 -43.48
C ALA A 254 -67.44 -48.03 -42.17
N GLN A 255 -67.37 -48.96 -41.21
CA GLN A 255 -68.07 -48.84 -39.92
C GLN A 255 -67.35 -47.92 -38.92
N LEU A 256 -66.08 -47.58 -39.14
CA LEU A 256 -65.31 -46.68 -38.26
C LEU A 256 -65.48 -45.19 -38.61
N GLU A 257 -65.85 -44.86 -39.85
CA GLU A 257 -66.13 -43.47 -40.26
C GLU A 257 -67.44 -42.95 -39.63
N LEU A 258 -68.42 -43.84 -39.43
CA LEU A 258 -69.71 -43.60 -38.78
C LEU A 258 -69.64 -43.28 -37.26
N ALA A 259 -68.46 -43.43 -36.65
CA ALA A 259 -68.23 -43.07 -35.25
C ALA A 259 -67.97 -41.57 -35.04
N VAL A 260 -67.51 -40.85 -36.08
CA VAL A 260 -67.13 -39.43 -35.99
C VAL A 260 -68.37 -38.52 -35.96
N GLU A 261 -69.44 -38.88 -36.67
CA GLU A 261 -70.69 -38.11 -36.73
C GLU A 261 -71.54 -38.17 -35.44
N ARG A 262 -71.22 -39.04 -34.48
CA ARG A 262 -71.99 -39.18 -33.24
C ARG A 262 -71.64 -38.15 -32.16
N LEU A 263 -70.50 -37.47 -32.28
CA LEU A 263 -70.08 -36.44 -31.30
C LEU A 263 -70.62 -35.03 -31.60
N THR A 264 -71.21 -34.80 -32.78
CA THR A 264 -71.76 -33.50 -33.20
C THR A 264 -73.20 -33.22 -32.72
N VAL A 265 -73.92 -34.22 -32.23
CA VAL A 265 -75.37 -34.12 -31.94
C VAL A 265 -75.69 -33.68 -30.49
N SER A 266 -74.80 -33.86 -29.52
CA SER A 266 -75.08 -33.48 -28.11
C SER A 266 -75.16 -31.97 -27.86
N ARG A 267 -74.66 -31.14 -28.78
CA ARG A 267 -74.64 -29.66 -28.65
C ARG A 267 -76.02 -29.01 -28.74
N GLY A 268 -77.00 -29.64 -29.41
CA GLY A 268 -78.27 -29.00 -29.79
C GLY A 268 -79.33 -28.91 -28.68
N GLN A 269 -79.21 -29.63 -27.57
CA GLN A 269 -80.29 -29.75 -26.57
C GLN A 269 -80.30 -28.63 -25.51
N HIS A 270 -79.25 -27.80 -25.42
CA HIS A 270 -79.15 -26.76 -24.39
C HIS A 270 -79.72 -25.38 -24.80
N GLU A 271 -80.00 -25.12 -26.08
CA GLU A 271 -80.42 -23.78 -26.53
C GLU A 271 -81.93 -23.49 -26.36
N GLN A 272 -82.77 -24.53 -26.24
CA GLN A 272 -84.24 -24.36 -26.27
C GLN A 272 -84.84 -23.97 -24.90
N GLN A 273 -84.22 -24.33 -23.78
CA GLN A 273 -84.73 -24.04 -22.43
C GLN A 273 -84.59 -22.55 -22.01
N LEU A 274 -83.86 -21.74 -22.78
CA LEU A 274 -83.53 -20.36 -22.42
C LEU A 274 -84.62 -19.33 -22.79
N ARG A 275 -85.57 -19.67 -23.68
CA ARG A 275 -86.44 -18.68 -24.35
C ARG A 275 -87.75 -18.35 -23.63
N ASP A 276 -88.32 -19.28 -22.86
CA ASP A 276 -89.67 -19.10 -22.29
C ASP A 276 -89.68 -18.37 -20.95
N ALA A 277 -88.57 -18.39 -20.19
CA ALA A 277 -88.43 -17.65 -18.93
C ALA A 277 -88.45 -16.12 -19.13
N THR A 278 -88.08 -15.61 -20.32
CA THR A 278 -87.80 -14.19 -20.56
C THR A 278 -89.04 -13.29 -20.70
N ARG A 279 -90.25 -13.85 -20.77
CA ARG A 279 -91.50 -13.08 -20.96
C ARG A 279 -92.21 -12.72 -19.65
N SER A 280 -92.39 -13.68 -18.73
CA SER A 280 -93.05 -13.44 -17.43
C SER A 280 -92.35 -12.36 -16.60
N GLN A 281 -91.02 -12.28 -16.70
CA GLN A 281 -90.20 -11.32 -15.96
C GLN A 281 -90.45 -9.83 -16.30
N ARG A 282 -91.07 -9.50 -17.46
CA ARG A 282 -91.08 -8.12 -17.97
C ARG A 282 -92.14 -7.20 -17.36
N ASP A 283 -93.28 -7.73 -16.90
CA ASP A 283 -94.37 -6.89 -16.41
C ASP A 283 -94.28 -6.59 -14.91
N ALA A 284 -93.73 -7.51 -14.10
CA ALA A 284 -93.41 -7.23 -12.69
C ALA A 284 -92.36 -6.10 -12.54
N VAL A 285 -91.40 -6.02 -13.46
CA VAL A 285 -90.32 -5.01 -13.48
C VAL A 285 -90.85 -3.57 -13.59
N ARG A 286 -91.93 -3.35 -14.34
CA ARG A 286 -92.46 -1.98 -14.57
C ARG A 286 -93.07 -1.35 -13.32
N GLN A 287 -93.47 -2.16 -12.34
CA GLN A 287 -94.12 -1.68 -11.12
C GLN A 287 -93.11 -1.51 -9.98
N THR A 288 -92.04 -2.33 -9.92
CA THR A 288 -90.87 -2.05 -9.07
C THR A 288 -90.10 -0.82 -9.55
N GLU A 289 -89.96 -0.62 -10.87
CA GLU A 289 -89.25 0.54 -11.44
C GLU A 289 -89.72 1.90 -10.93
N ARG A 290 -91.00 2.06 -10.54
CA ARG A 290 -91.54 3.34 -10.06
C ARG A 290 -91.18 3.59 -8.59
N SER A 291 -91.45 2.64 -7.69
CA SER A 291 -91.08 2.76 -6.28
C SER A 291 -89.56 2.81 -6.06
N GLU A 292 -88.79 2.17 -6.94
CA GLU A 292 -87.34 2.31 -6.94
C GLU A 292 -86.85 3.72 -7.33
N ARG A 293 -87.58 4.50 -8.15
CA ARG A 293 -87.14 5.87 -8.54
C ARG A 293 -87.20 6.83 -7.35
N GLU A 294 -88.29 6.81 -6.59
CA GLU A 294 -88.44 7.64 -5.38
C GLU A 294 -87.41 7.26 -4.31
N LEU A 295 -87.16 5.96 -4.11
CA LEU A 295 -86.09 5.47 -3.24
C LEU A 295 -84.68 5.83 -3.76
N ARG A 296 -84.46 5.86 -5.08
CA ARG A 296 -83.18 6.31 -5.69
C ARG A 296 -82.94 7.79 -5.41
N GLU A 297 -83.93 8.65 -5.57
CA GLU A 297 -83.78 10.11 -5.34
C GLU A 297 -83.51 10.44 -3.87
N LEU A 298 -84.22 9.82 -2.93
CA LEU A 298 -83.96 10.01 -1.51
C LEU A 298 -82.58 9.46 -1.11
N ARG A 299 -82.20 8.28 -1.62
CA ARG A 299 -80.85 7.72 -1.43
C ARG A 299 -79.77 8.60 -2.03
N GLN A 300 -79.97 9.20 -3.19
CA GLN A 300 -79.01 10.10 -3.82
C GLN A 300 -78.74 11.32 -2.94
N ARG A 301 -79.77 11.94 -2.35
CA ARG A 301 -79.60 13.08 -1.43
C ARG A 301 -78.76 12.70 -0.20
N TYR A 302 -79.09 11.60 0.48
CA TYR A 302 -78.29 11.09 1.60
C TYR A 302 -76.87 10.67 1.18
N GLN A 303 -76.69 10.10 -0.02
CA GLN A 303 -75.36 9.79 -0.55
C GLN A 303 -74.55 11.05 -0.85
N THR A 304 -75.15 12.13 -1.34
CA THR A 304 -74.42 13.39 -1.58
C THR A 304 -73.96 14.07 -0.29
N THR A 305 -74.77 14.06 0.77
CA THR A 305 -74.35 14.61 2.07
C THR A 305 -73.34 13.71 2.78
N ALA A 306 -73.54 12.38 2.75
CA ALA A 306 -72.58 11.42 3.29
C ALA A 306 -71.22 11.49 2.58
N ARG A 307 -71.19 11.58 1.24
CA ARG A 307 -69.95 11.74 0.46
C ARG A 307 -69.20 13.02 0.81
N ARG A 308 -69.91 14.12 1.05
CA ARG A 308 -69.27 15.39 1.43
C ARG A 308 -68.60 15.28 2.81
N LEU A 309 -69.31 14.75 3.80
CA LEU A 309 -68.73 14.50 5.12
C LEU A 309 -67.59 13.45 5.11
N GLN A 310 -67.66 12.45 4.22
CA GLN A 310 -66.54 11.53 4.01
C GLN A 310 -65.32 12.22 3.36
N GLN A 311 -65.53 13.15 2.43
CA GLN A 311 -64.44 13.93 1.83
C GLN A 311 -63.76 14.84 2.88
N ASP A 312 -64.56 15.51 3.71
CA ASP A 312 -64.05 16.36 4.79
C ASP A 312 -63.27 15.53 5.85
N LEU A 313 -63.76 14.33 6.21
CA LEU A 313 -63.03 13.40 7.08
C LEU A 313 -61.72 12.91 6.47
N VAL A 314 -61.72 12.51 5.18
CA VAL A 314 -60.50 12.05 4.49
C VAL A 314 -59.44 13.15 4.41
N LEU A 315 -59.82 14.42 4.31
CA LEU A 315 -58.88 15.54 4.36
C LEU A 315 -58.25 15.67 5.76
N VAL A 316 -59.05 15.59 6.84
CA VAL A 316 -58.53 15.68 8.22
C VAL A 316 -57.67 14.46 8.58
N ASP A 317 -58.07 13.25 8.19
CA ASP A 317 -57.27 12.03 8.38
C ASP A 317 -55.93 12.13 7.65
N ARG A 318 -55.93 12.68 6.43
CA ARG A 318 -54.72 12.92 5.65
C ARG A 318 -53.79 13.94 6.33
N ASP A 319 -54.31 15.07 6.79
CA ASP A 319 -53.51 16.07 7.51
C ASP A 319 -52.91 15.48 8.80
N LEU A 320 -53.67 14.63 9.51
CA LEU A 320 -53.19 13.90 10.69
C LEU A 320 -52.12 12.87 10.35
N ASP A 321 -52.23 12.15 9.24
CA ASP A 321 -51.24 11.17 8.80
C ASP A 321 -49.97 11.82 8.23
N GLU A 322 -50.09 12.93 7.50
CA GLU A 322 -48.95 13.77 7.09
C GLU A 322 -48.22 14.35 8.33
N GLY A 323 -48.96 14.78 9.35
CA GLY A 323 -48.41 15.20 10.65
C GLY A 323 -47.71 14.07 11.43
N LYS A 324 -48.30 12.85 11.45
CA LYS A 324 -47.65 11.66 12.05
C LYS A 324 -46.40 11.26 11.30
N ALA A 325 -46.41 11.32 9.97
CA ALA A 325 -45.25 11.00 9.13
C ALA A 325 -44.09 11.97 9.38
N ALA A 326 -44.35 13.28 9.40
CA ALA A 326 -43.35 14.28 9.78
C ALA A 326 -42.80 14.05 11.21
N GLY A 327 -43.68 13.72 12.18
CA GLY A 327 -43.27 13.35 13.53
C GLY A 327 -42.45 12.06 13.62
N GLY A 328 -42.67 11.11 12.71
CA GLY A 328 -41.85 9.90 12.54
C GLY A 328 -40.45 10.23 12.04
N VAL A 329 -40.35 10.94 10.92
CA VAL A 329 -39.09 11.38 10.31
C VAL A 329 -38.23 12.20 11.30
N HIS A 330 -38.85 13.07 12.11
CA HIS A 330 -38.12 13.80 13.15
C HIS A 330 -37.62 12.91 14.29
N ARG A 331 -38.31 11.83 14.66
CA ARG A 331 -37.79 10.86 15.65
C ARG A 331 -36.67 10.01 15.07
N GLU A 332 -36.82 9.55 13.83
CA GLU A 332 -35.77 8.79 13.12
C GLU A 332 -34.50 9.65 13.00
N SER A 333 -34.62 10.89 12.53
CA SER A 333 -33.49 11.84 12.46
C SER A 333 -32.82 12.12 13.82
N LEU A 334 -33.58 12.10 14.93
CA LEU A 334 -33.02 12.22 16.28
C LEU A 334 -32.31 10.94 16.75
N VAL A 335 -32.80 9.76 16.35
CA VAL A 335 -32.13 8.48 16.60
C VAL A 335 -30.85 8.41 15.78
N ASP A 336 -30.89 8.69 14.47
CA ASP A 336 -29.73 8.74 13.57
C ASP A 336 -28.66 9.70 14.10
N ALA A 337 -29.06 10.89 14.57
CA ALA A 337 -28.16 11.84 15.20
C ALA A 337 -27.50 11.23 16.45
N ALA A 338 -28.29 10.63 17.35
CA ALA A 338 -27.78 9.99 18.57
C ALA A 338 -26.86 8.79 18.28
N GLU A 339 -27.13 8.01 17.24
CA GLU A 339 -26.28 6.91 16.79
C GLU A 339 -24.98 7.43 16.15
N SER A 340 -25.04 8.49 15.33
CA SER A 340 -23.85 9.13 14.78
C SER A 340 -22.91 9.67 15.87
N PHE A 341 -23.45 10.20 16.98
CA PHE A 341 -22.63 10.61 18.13
C PHE A 341 -22.03 9.42 18.89
N LYS A 342 -22.74 8.28 18.98
CA LYS A 342 -22.18 7.05 19.56
C LYS A 342 -21.09 6.44 18.67
N ALA A 343 -21.27 6.47 17.35
CA ALA A 343 -20.27 6.01 16.38
C ALA A 343 -19.00 6.86 16.48
N ARG A 344 -19.11 8.19 16.41
CA ARG A 344 -17.96 9.11 16.57
C ARG A 344 -17.23 8.94 17.89
N ARG A 345 -17.93 8.68 19.01
CA ARG A 345 -17.26 8.38 20.28
C ARG A 345 -16.46 7.07 20.23
N ARG A 346 -16.99 6.01 19.60
CA ARG A 346 -16.24 4.76 19.41
C ARG A 346 -15.03 4.97 18.51
N GLU A 347 -15.17 5.72 17.41
CA GLU A 347 -14.06 6.10 16.54
C GLU A 347 -12.98 6.90 17.29
N GLU A 348 -13.37 7.85 18.16
CA GLU A 348 -12.43 8.56 19.03
C GLU A 348 -11.74 7.63 20.04
N ASP A 349 -12.48 6.73 20.69
CA ASP A 349 -11.94 5.78 21.67
C ASP A 349 -10.99 4.76 21.01
N GLU A 350 -11.33 4.27 19.81
CA GLU A 350 -10.47 3.43 18.98
C GLU A 350 -9.22 4.18 18.50
N ALA A 351 -9.36 5.43 18.06
CA ALA A 351 -8.22 6.27 17.69
C ALA A 351 -7.29 6.55 18.88
N ARG A 352 -7.84 6.78 20.08
CA ARG A 352 -7.07 6.90 21.33
C ARG A 352 -6.35 5.61 21.68
N ALA A 353 -7.02 4.45 21.57
CA ALA A 353 -6.42 3.14 21.80
C ALA A 353 -5.30 2.81 20.80
N LEU A 354 -5.51 3.13 19.52
CA LEU A 354 -4.49 3.02 18.47
C LEU A 354 -3.30 3.94 18.73
N HIS A 355 -3.54 5.19 19.15
CA HIS A 355 -2.47 6.13 19.50
C HIS A 355 -1.64 5.63 20.69
N LEU A 356 -2.28 5.19 21.78
CA LEU A 356 -1.60 4.55 22.92
C LEU A 356 -0.81 3.31 22.48
N GLY A 357 -1.37 2.47 21.61
CA GLY A 357 -0.71 1.30 21.05
C GLY A 357 0.44 1.63 20.09
N VAL A 358 0.44 2.80 19.44
CA VAL A 358 1.57 3.31 18.64
C VAL A 358 2.65 3.86 19.57
N SER A 359 2.31 4.67 20.58
CA SER A 359 3.27 5.21 21.55
C SER A 359 4.00 4.10 22.32
N LEU A 360 3.29 3.09 22.82
CA LEU A 360 3.90 1.90 23.45
C LEU A 360 4.80 1.09 22.49
N ARG A 361 4.48 1.08 21.18
CA ARG A 361 5.35 0.45 20.17
C ARG A 361 6.58 1.30 19.88
N LEU A 362 6.44 2.62 19.88
CA LEU A 362 7.54 3.56 19.71
C LEU A 362 8.52 3.46 20.88
N GLU A 363 8.04 3.52 22.13
CA GLU A 363 8.85 3.32 23.35
C GLU A 363 9.59 1.98 23.35
N ARG A 364 8.91 0.88 22.97
CA ARG A 364 9.57 -0.43 22.83
C ARG A 364 10.61 -0.45 21.70
N SER A 365 10.43 0.37 20.66
CA SER A 365 11.40 0.49 19.57
C SER A 365 12.60 1.36 19.94
N THR A 366 12.41 2.43 20.71
CA THR A 366 13.52 3.28 21.21
C THR A 366 14.37 2.50 22.20
N LEU A 367 13.76 1.79 23.16
CA LEU A 367 14.50 0.90 24.07
C LEU A 367 15.32 -0.17 23.32
N ARG A 368 14.75 -0.79 22.29
CA ARG A 368 15.49 -1.76 21.43
C ARG A 368 16.59 -1.11 20.60
N LEU A 369 16.46 0.16 20.22
CA LEU A 369 17.51 0.90 19.53
C LEU A 369 18.62 1.27 20.52
N GLU A 370 18.31 1.64 21.76
CA GLU A 370 19.27 1.87 22.84
C GLU A 370 20.04 0.59 23.18
N GLU A 371 19.35 -0.55 23.36
CA GLU A 371 19.97 -1.88 23.53
C GLU A 371 20.92 -2.22 22.37
N ARG A 372 20.51 -1.92 21.13
CA ARG A 372 21.36 -2.12 19.93
C ARG A 372 22.55 -1.16 19.90
N LEU A 373 22.39 0.10 20.30
CA LEU A 373 23.49 1.06 20.38
C LEU A 373 24.52 0.62 21.41
N VAL A 374 24.09 0.16 22.59
CA VAL A 374 24.96 -0.45 23.61
C VAL A 374 25.66 -1.71 23.07
N SER A 375 24.94 -2.56 22.33
CA SER A 375 25.54 -3.75 21.70
C SER A 375 26.57 -3.38 20.62
N ILE A 376 26.30 -2.33 19.83
CA ILE A 376 27.22 -1.80 18.81
C ILE A 376 28.46 -1.18 19.46
N THR A 377 28.33 -0.44 20.57
CA THR A 377 29.51 0.09 21.27
C THR A 377 30.35 -1.02 21.89
N LYS A 378 29.73 -2.09 22.41
CA LYS A 378 30.43 -3.31 22.85
C LYS A 378 31.18 -3.98 21.70
N HIS A 379 30.51 -4.28 20.58
CA HIS A 379 31.16 -4.90 19.42
C HIS A 379 32.23 -4.02 18.78
N ARG A 380 32.12 -2.69 18.85
CA ARG A 380 33.20 -1.76 18.44
C ARG A 380 34.42 -1.81 19.36
N ALA A 381 34.23 -2.09 20.65
CA ALA A 381 35.35 -2.31 21.56
C ALA A 381 36.02 -3.67 21.29
N GLU A 382 35.23 -4.74 21.18
CA GLU A 382 35.69 -6.08 20.82
C GLU A 382 36.43 -6.10 19.47
N ALA A 383 35.92 -5.38 18.45
CA ALA A 383 36.58 -5.28 17.15
C ALA A 383 37.95 -4.60 17.22
N ARG A 384 38.10 -3.55 18.04
CA ARG A 384 39.41 -2.90 18.27
C ARG A 384 40.39 -3.83 18.99
N GLU A 385 39.92 -4.56 19.99
CA GLU A 385 40.72 -5.57 20.70
C GLU A 385 41.20 -6.67 19.74
N MET A 386 40.30 -7.17 18.88
CA MET A 386 40.66 -8.11 17.81
C MET A 386 41.61 -7.52 16.76
N GLU A 387 41.47 -6.25 16.38
CA GLU A 387 42.39 -5.55 15.48
C GLU A 387 43.79 -5.43 16.11
N GLU A 388 43.89 -5.13 17.41
CA GLU A 388 45.15 -5.13 18.15
C GLU A 388 45.77 -6.54 18.22
N GLU A 389 44.97 -7.59 18.48
CA GLU A 389 45.46 -8.97 18.46
C GLU A 389 45.93 -9.41 17.07
N ILE A 390 45.20 -9.05 16.02
CA ILE A 390 45.61 -9.28 14.62
C ILE A 390 46.92 -8.54 14.33
N GLY A 391 47.09 -7.30 14.81
CA GLY A 391 48.36 -6.56 14.71
C GLY A 391 49.52 -7.32 15.33
N ARG A 392 49.38 -7.76 16.60
CA ARG A 392 50.38 -8.58 17.31
C ARG A 392 50.65 -9.91 16.58
N LEU A 393 49.62 -10.57 16.03
CA LEU A 393 49.76 -11.81 15.27
C LEU A 393 50.46 -11.59 13.92
N LEU A 394 50.21 -10.47 13.23
CA LEU A 394 50.91 -10.11 11.99
C LEU A 394 52.39 -9.83 12.28
N GLU A 395 52.71 -9.10 13.34
CA GLU A 395 54.10 -8.88 13.78
C GLU A 395 54.83 -10.21 14.07
N THR A 396 54.22 -11.10 14.85
CA THR A 396 54.79 -12.44 15.10
C THR A 396 54.91 -13.30 13.83
N ASN A 397 53.97 -13.20 12.89
CA ASN A 397 54.05 -13.90 11.61
C ASN A 397 55.15 -13.33 10.70
N VAL A 398 55.41 -12.02 10.71
CA VAL A 398 56.54 -11.41 10.00
C VAL A 398 57.87 -11.91 10.58
N LEU A 399 57.99 -11.98 11.91
CA LEU A 399 59.15 -12.54 12.59
C LEU A 399 59.34 -14.03 12.27
N ASN A 400 58.29 -14.84 12.37
CA ASN A 400 58.32 -16.26 12.02
C ASN A 400 58.66 -16.48 10.54
N GLY A 401 58.11 -15.67 9.62
CA GLY A 401 58.43 -15.71 8.20
C GLY A 401 59.87 -15.30 7.86
N ALA A 402 60.52 -14.48 8.70
CA ALA A 402 61.96 -14.25 8.61
C ALA A 402 62.75 -15.51 9.05
N LEU A 403 62.40 -16.11 10.19
CA LEU A 403 63.02 -17.34 10.69
C LEU A 403 62.87 -18.53 9.72
N PHE A 404 61.68 -18.69 9.12
CA PHE A 404 61.44 -19.75 8.12
C PHE A 404 62.24 -19.55 6.84
N ARG A 405 62.42 -18.31 6.36
CA ARG A 405 63.29 -18.02 5.21
C ARG A 405 64.75 -18.37 5.52
N GLU A 406 65.24 -17.98 6.70
CA GLU A 406 66.59 -18.36 7.14
C GLU A 406 66.76 -19.90 7.24
N GLY A 407 65.73 -20.60 7.70
CA GLY A 407 65.67 -22.07 7.70
C GLY A 407 65.65 -22.69 6.30
N GLN A 408 64.87 -22.13 5.37
CA GLN A 408 64.82 -22.57 3.97
C GLN A 408 66.15 -22.36 3.26
N GLU A 409 66.82 -21.22 3.45
CA GLU A 409 68.16 -20.97 2.90
C GLU A 409 69.17 -22.00 3.42
N LYS A 410 69.15 -22.32 4.72
CA LYS A 410 69.99 -23.37 5.31
C LYS A 410 69.72 -24.75 4.70
N LEU A 411 68.47 -25.06 4.33
CA LEU A 411 68.11 -26.30 3.66
C LEU A 411 68.50 -26.31 2.18
N HIS A 412 68.34 -25.22 1.44
CA HIS A 412 68.78 -25.11 0.04
C HIS A 412 70.31 -25.32 -0.06
N ARG A 413 71.09 -24.67 0.81
CA ARG A 413 72.55 -24.88 0.89
C ARG A 413 72.94 -26.33 1.19
N ARG A 414 72.10 -27.11 1.89
CA ARG A 414 72.32 -28.55 2.09
C ARG A 414 71.93 -29.36 0.85
N LEU A 415 70.81 -29.03 0.21
CA LEU A 415 70.36 -29.70 -1.01
C LEU A 415 71.36 -29.52 -2.16
N GLU A 416 71.98 -28.34 -2.29
CA GLU A 416 73.06 -28.08 -3.25
C GLU A 416 74.31 -28.95 -3.01
N VAL A 417 74.57 -29.36 -1.77
CA VAL A 417 75.64 -30.33 -1.45
C VAL A 417 75.22 -31.74 -1.84
N GLU A 418 74.00 -32.15 -1.52
CA GLU A 418 73.51 -33.49 -1.87
C GLU A 418 73.31 -33.69 -3.38
N LEU A 419 72.90 -32.66 -4.12
CA LEU A 419 72.82 -32.73 -5.59
C LEU A 419 74.18 -33.03 -6.22
N LYS A 420 75.27 -32.42 -5.73
CA LYS A 420 76.64 -32.72 -6.17
C LYS A 420 77.08 -34.15 -5.82
N ASN A 421 76.59 -34.69 -4.69
CA ASN A 421 76.80 -36.09 -4.34
C ASN A 421 76.06 -37.02 -5.33
N VAL A 422 74.83 -36.69 -5.70
CA VAL A 422 74.03 -37.45 -6.68
C VAL A 422 74.67 -37.40 -8.08
N GLU A 423 75.13 -36.24 -8.55
CA GLU A 423 75.86 -36.10 -9.82
C GLU A 423 77.06 -37.07 -9.89
N GLY A 424 77.85 -37.17 -8.80
CA GLY A 424 78.95 -38.14 -8.71
C GLY A 424 78.50 -39.61 -8.80
N VAL A 425 77.40 -39.98 -8.14
CA VAL A 425 76.85 -41.35 -8.19
C VAL A 425 76.26 -41.68 -9.56
N GLU A 426 75.66 -40.72 -10.26
CA GLU A 426 75.17 -40.89 -11.63
C GLU A 426 76.31 -41.12 -12.62
N GLU A 427 77.46 -40.44 -12.45
CA GLU A 427 78.67 -40.71 -13.23
C GLU A 427 79.21 -42.14 -13.01
N GLU A 428 79.22 -42.63 -11.76
CA GLU A 428 79.59 -44.02 -11.43
C GLU A 428 78.63 -45.04 -12.06
N MET A 429 77.30 -44.80 -11.98
CA MET A 429 76.31 -45.64 -12.64
C MET A 429 76.46 -45.65 -14.17
N GLY A 430 76.79 -44.50 -14.77
CA GLY A 430 77.07 -44.37 -16.19
C GLY A 430 78.29 -45.17 -16.65
N GLN A 431 79.29 -45.35 -15.78
CA GLN A 431 80.44 -46.23 -16.02
C GLN A 431 80.03 -47.71 -15.94
N LEU A 432 79.27 -48.11 -14.92
CA LEU A 432 78.77 -49.49 -14.79
C LEU A 432 77.91 -49.92 -15.99
N ALA A 433 77.05 -49.03 -16.49
CA ALA A 433 76.15 -49.32 -17.61
C ALA A 433 76.92 -49.68 -18.90
N ARG A 434 78.08 -49.05 -19.15
CA ARG A 434 78.94 -49.35 -20.31
C ARG A 434 79.54 -50.75 -20.21
N LEU A 435 80.10 -51.10 -19.05
CA LEU A 435 80.65 -52.44 -18.78
C LEU A 435 79.59 -53.55 -18.96
N LEU A 436 78.35 -53.29 -18.52
CA LEU A 436 77.24 -54.23 -18.67
C LEU A 436 76.81 -54.39 -20.14
N GLN A 437 76.91 -53.32 -20.94
CA GLN A 437 76.64 -53.36 -22.39
C GLN A 437 77.75 -54.09 -23.17
N GLU A 438 79.01 -53.99 -22.74
CA GLU A 438 80.13 -54.76 -23.29
C GLU A 438 79.95 -56.26 -23.02
N ALA A 439 79.65 -56.66 -21.77
CA ALA A 439 79.36 -58.04 -21.41
C ALA A 439 78.17 -58.65 -22.20
N LYS A 440 77.13 -57.85 -22.51
CA LYS A 440 76.02 -58.29 -23.38
C LYS A 440 76.48 -58.63 -24.80
N ARG A 441 77.37 -57.83 -25.40
CA ARG A 441 77.90 -58.10 -26.76
C ARG A 441 78.70 -59.40 -26.82
N GLU A 442 79.45 -59.72 -25.77
CA GLU A 442 80.18 -60.99 -25.66
C GLU A 442 79.20 -62.19 -25.56
N GLN A 443 78.14 -62.05 -24.76
CA GLN A 443 77.08 -63.06 -24.64
C GLN A 443 76.36 -63.30 -25.99
N GLU A 444 76.02 -62.24 -26.73
CA GLU A 444 75.38 -62.32 -28.05
C GLU A 444 76.29 -63.02 -29.09
N ALA A 445 77.59 -62.71 -29.07
CA ALA A 445 78.58 -63.39 -29.92
C ALA A 445 78.71 -64.89 -29.61
N TYR A 446 78.59 -65.28 -28.33
CA TYR A 446 78.56 -66.70 -27.94
C TYR A 446 77.30 -67.41 -28.45
N VAL A 447 76.12 -66.78 -28.31
CA VAL A 447 74.84 -67.35 -28.79
C VAL A 447 74.86 -67.56 -30.30
N ALA A 448 75.34 -66.58 -31.08
CA ALA A 448 75.46 -66.70 -32.54
C ALA A 448 76.31 -67.94 -32.96
N LYS A 449 77.38 -68.22 -32.22
CA LYS A 449 78.28 -69.37 -32.43
C LYS A 449 77.62 -70.71 -32.06
N ALA A 450 76.66 -70.72 -31.14
CA ALA A 450 75.86 -71.90 -30.80
C ALA A 450 74.79 -72.18 -31.87
N THR A 451 74.06 -71.17 -32.34
CA THR A 451 73.07 -71.33 -33.42
C THR A 451 73.66 -71.84 -34.73
N ALA A 452 74.89 -71.43 -35.07
CA ALA A 452 75.61 -71.95 -36.24
C ALA A 452 75.78 -73.48 -36.18
N LYS A 453 76.07 -74.06 -35.01
CA LYS A 453 76.24 -75.51 -34.83
C LYS A 453 74.91 -76.28 -34.93
N ILE A 454 73.79 -75.69 -34.49
CA ILE A 454 72.47 -76.31 -34.61
C ILE A 454 72.07 -76.42 -36.10
N SER A 455 72.34 -75.37 -36.88
CA SER A 455 72.03 -75.35 -38.32
C SER A 455 72.81 -76.40 -39.14
N SER A 456 74.00 -76.81 -38.70
CA SER A 456 74.77 -77.88 -39.37
C SER A 456 74.26 -79.28 -39.05
N ALA A 457 73.67 -79.50 -37.87
CA ALA A 457 73.04 -80.77 -37.50
C ALA A 457 71.75 -81.03 -38.30
N GLN A 458 70.97 -79.97 -38.59
CA GLN A 458 69.71 -80.09 -39.33
C GLN A 458 69.90 -80.48 -40.81
N ARG A 459 71.01 -80.11 -41.46
CA ARG A 459 71.30 -80.54 -42.85
C ARG A 459 71.44 -82.06 -42.99
N ARG A 460 72.05 -82.72 -42.01
CA ARG A 460 72.34 -84.15 -42.03
C ARG A 460 71.10 -85.04 -41.83
N TYR A 461 69.97 -84.45 -41.43
CA TYR A 461 68.68 -85.15 -41.32
C TYR A 461 67.91 -85.15 -42.65
N GLY A 462 68.12 -84.13 -43.50
CA GLY A 462 67.46 -84.03 -44.82
C GLY A 462 68.02 -85.00 -45.87
N GLU A 463 69.29 -85.41 -45.73
CA GLU A 463 69.96 -86.34 -46.65
C GLU A 463 69.40 -87.77 -46.52
N LEU A 464 68.99 -88.19 -45.31
CA LEU A 464 68.40 -89.51 -45.06
C LEU A 464 66.95 -89.66 -45.53
N CYS A 465 66.22 -88.55 -45.77
CA CYS A 465 64.86 -88.59 -46.28
C CYS A 465 64.77 -88.69 -47.81
N GLN A 466 65.90 -88.76 -48.53
CA GLN A 466 65.93 -88.84 -50.00
C GLN A 466 66.26 -90.24 -50.54
N GLU A 467 66.59 -91.21 -49.67
CA GLU A 467 66.89 -92.60 -50.07
C GLU A 467 65.66 -93.53 -50.13
N GLU A 468 64.49 -93.13 -49.61
CA GLU A 468 63.30 -94.02 -49.51
C GLU A 468 62.39 -93.99 -50.77
N VAL A 469 62.56 -93.01 -51.67
CA VAL A 469 61.60 -92.74 -52.77
C VAL A 469 62.07 -93.29 -54.14
N THR A 470 63.28 -93.84 -54.24
CA THR A 470 63.90 -94.22 -55.54
C THR A 470 63.78 -95.69 -55.94
N LEU A 471 63.14 -96.56 -55.14
CA LEU A 471 62.97 -97.99 -55.47
C LEU A 471 61.50 -98.45 -55.39
N GLY A 472 60.65 -97.81 -56.21
CA GLY A 472 59.20 -98.02 -56.23
C GLY A 472 58.53 -98.27 -57.59
N ARG A 473 59.27 -98.46 -58.70
CA ARG A 473 58.72 -98.99 -59.98
C ARG A 473 59.77 -99.26 -61.08
N SER A 474 59.84 -100.52 -61.54
CA SER A 474 60.26 -100.91 -62.90
C SER A 474 59.70 -102.31 -63.24
N LEU A 475 59.70 -102.66 -64.54
CA LEU A 475 59.03 -103.78 -65.28
C LEU A 475 57.78 -103.29 -66.08
N SER A 476 57.89 -102.81 -67.33
CA SER A 476 58.04 -103.55 -68.63
C SER A 476 56.88 -104.53 -68.88
N SER A 477 56.07 -104.48 -69.95
CA SER A 477 56.39 -104.65 -71.39
C SER A 477 55.03 -104.74 -72.17
N ASN A 478 54.79 -104.42 -73.46
CA ASN A 478 55.51 -103.77 -74.57
C ASN A 478 54.49 -103.24 -75.64
N GLU A 479 54.98 -102.52 -76.67
CA GLU A 479 54.67 -102.52 -78.14
C GLU A 479 53.37 -103.15 -78.72
N GLU A 480 52.86 -102.81 -79.91
CA GLU A 480 52.87 -101.67 -80.87
C GLU A 480 52.14 -102.19 -82.16
N GLU A 481 52.21 -101.47 -83.28
CA GLU A 481 51.67 -101.82 -84.63
C GLU A 481 50.13 -101.88 -84.74
N ASP A 482 49.48 -100.84 -85.29
CA ASP A 482 49.39 -100.46 -86.73
C ASP A 482 48.30 -101.24 -87.49
N SER A 483 47.65 -100.67 -88.51
CA SER A 483 47.31 -99.26 -88.76
C SER A 483 46.11 -99.24 -89.72
N LEU A 484 45.36 -98.14 -89.73
CA LEU A 484 44.58 -97.62 -90.88
C LEU A 484 44.06 -98.63 -91.93
N THR A 485 42.75 -98.93 -91.90
CA THR A 485 41.91 -98.75 -93.11
C THR A 485 40.42 -98.75 -92.75
N GLY A 486 39.72 -97.69 -93.17
CA GLY A 486 38.26 -97.65 -93.08
C GLY A 486 37.57 -98.23 -94.32
N GLN A 487 36.24 -98.07 -94.37
CA GLN A 487 35.38 -98.21 -95.55
C GLN A 487 34.97 -99.62 -96.02
N VAL A 488 34.37 -100.42 -95.14
CA VAL A 488 33.33 -101.39 -95.56
C VAL A 488 32.01 -101.13 -94.83
N THR A 489 31.55 -99.88 -94.92
CA THR A 489 30.11 -99.59 -94.87
C THR A 489 29.44 -100.25 -96.08
N ARG A 490 28.59 -101.27 -95.84
CA ARG A 490 27.35 -101.63 -96.60
C ARG A 490 26.95 -103.10 -96.36
N ALA A 491 26.13 -103.36 -95.33
CA ALA A 491 25.34 -104.59 -95.21
C ALA A 491 24.13 -104.47 -94.25
N GLY A 492 23.55 -103.27 -94.06
CA GLY A 492 22.48 -103.06 -93.06
C GLY A 492 21.54 -101.89 -93.31
N LEU A 493 21.46 -101.38 -94.54
CA LEU A 493 20.76 -100.14 -94.87
C LEU A 493 19.26 -100.29 -95.18
N GLU A 494 18.70 -101.50 -95.12
CA GLU A 494 17.32 -101.78 -95.55
C GLU A 494 16.32 -102.03 -94.41
N PHE A 495 16.77 -102.15 -93.16
CA PHE A 495 15.85 -102.27 -92.00
C PHE A 495 15.45 -100.92 -91.38
N VAL A 496 16.31 -99.90 -91.46
CA VAL A 496 16.13 -98.62 -90.74
C VAL A 496 14.99 -97.76 -91.30
N GLN A 497 14.56 -97.96 -92.55
CA GLN A 497 13.48 -97.17 -93.17
C GLN A 497 12.06 -97.64 -92.82
N MET A 498 11.90 -98.79 -92.14
CA MET A 498 10.58 -99.29 -91.72
C MET A 498 10.25 -98.94 -90.26
N GLU A 499 11.24 -98.76 -89.39
CA GLU A 499 11.03 -98.38 -87.98
C GLU A 499 10.76 -96.88 -87.78
N SER A 500 11.34 -96.01 -88.62
CA SER A 500 11.18 -94.54 -88.48
C SER A 500 9.72 -94.07 -88.57
N GLY A 501 8.92 -94.70 -89.44
CA GLY A 501 7.50 -94.34 -89.64
C GLY A 501 6.59 -94.61 -88.43
N TYR A 502 6.91 -95.62 -87.60
CA TYR A 502 6.12 -95.94 -86.41
C TYR A 502 6.55 -95.12 -85.18
N CYS A 503 7.84 -94.79 -85.05
CA CYS A 503 8.34 -93.92 -83.97
C CYS A 503 7.78 -92.50 -84.04
N GLU A 504 7.69 -91.89 -85.24
CA GLU A 504 7.22 -90.50 -85.39
C GLU A 504 5.75 -90.27 -84.96
N VAL A 505 4.90 -91.30 -85.03
CA VAL A 505 3.49 -91.22 -84.59
C VAL A 505 3.37 -91.42 -83.08
N MET A 506 4.13 -92.38 -82.52
CA MET A 506 4.24 -92.61 -81.08
C MET A 506 4.77 -91.35 -80.35
N GLU A 507 5.78 -90.69 -80.91
CA GLU A 507 6.36 -89.50 -80.29
C GLU A 507 5.46 -88.26 -80.31
N ARG A 508 4.55 -88.12 -81.29
CA ARG A 508 3.57 -87.01 -81.28
C ARG A 508 2.55 -87.20 -80.17
N LEU A 509 1.94 -88.39 -80.08
CA LEU A 509 0.97 -88.70 -79.02
C LEU A 509 1.58 -88.64 -77.60
N ALA A 510 2.84 -89.03 -77.44
CA ALA A 510 3.57 -88.90 -76.17
C ALA A 510 3.89 -87.45 -75.80
N ARG A 511 4.23 -86.60 -76.78
CA ARG A 511 4.45 -85.16 -76.55
C ARG A 511 3.16 -84.44 -76.18
N ASP A 512 2.06 -84.73 -76.86
CA ASP A 512 0.75 -84.11 -76.58
C ASP A 512 0.22 -84.50 -75.20
N THR A 513 0.35 -85.78 -74.80
CA THR A 513 -0.05 -86.21 -73.43
C THR A 513 0.84 -85.61 -72.34
N GLN A 514 2.15 -85.44 -72.56
CA GLN A 514 3.02 -84.71 -71.62
C GLN A 514 2.73 -83.21 -71.58
N HIS A 515 2.30 -82.59 -72.70
CA HIS A 515 1.88 -81.18 -72.73
C HIS A 515 0.65 -80.96 -71.84
N PHE A 516 -0.42 -81.72 -72.06
CA PHE A 516 -1.64 -81.61 -71.26
C PHE A 516 -1.45 -81.98 -69.79
N GLN A 517 -0.56 -82.92 -69.45
CA GLN A 517 -0.20 -83.19 -68.06
C GLN A 517 0.53 -82.00 -67.41
N ARG A 518 1.50 -81.38 -68.10
CA ARG A 518 2.21 -80.20 -67.58
C ARG A 518 1.30 -78.99 -67.45
N GLU A 519 0.38 -78.75 -68.38
CA GLU A 519 -0.63 -77.70 -68.27
C GLU A 519 -1.63 -77.95 -67.13
N SER A 520 -2.07 -79.20 -66.93
CA SER A 520 -2.96 -79.58 -65.83
C SER A 520 -2.28 -79.42 -64.46
N GLU A 521 -1.01 -79.77 -64.34
CA GLU A 521 -0.23 -79.52 -63.13
C GLU A 521 0.08 -78.04 -62.91
N ALA A 522 0.37 -77.27 -63.96
CA ALA A 522 0.55 -75.82 -63.86
C ALA A 522 -0.74 -75.15 -63.38
N LYS A 523 -1.89 -75.47 -63.98
CA LYS A 523 -3.22 -75.02 -63.55
C LYS A 523 -3.55 -75.39 -62.11
N LYS A 524 -3.13 -76.58 -61.63
CA LYS A 524 -3.28 -76.96 -60.22
C LYS A 524 -2.41 -76.12 -59.30
N ARG A 525 -1.13 -75.90 -59.64
CA ARG A 525 -0.21 -75.06 -58.85
C ARG A 525 -0.67 -73.60 -58.82
N GLU A 526 -1.19 -73.07 -59.94
CA GLU A 526 -1.83 -71.75 -60.00
C GLU A 526 -3.05 -71.66 -59.08
N LEU A 527 -3.88 -72.71 -59.04
CA LEU A 527 -5.08 -72.76 -58.20
C LEU A 527 -4.75 -72.92 -56.70
N GLU A 528 -3.72 -73.70 -56.35
CA GLU A 528 -3.18 -73.81 -54.99
C GLU A 528 -2.57 -72.47 -54.51
N GLN A 529 -1.88 -71.74 -55.40
CA GLN A 529 -1.37 -70.39 -55.12
C GLN A 529 -2.50 -69.35 -54.99
N ALA A 530 -3.56 -69.47 -55.81
CA ALA A 530 -4.76 -68.64 -55.70
C ALA A 530 -5.52 -68.92 -54.38
N GLU A 531 -5.66 -70.17 -53.96
CA GLU A 531 -6.25 -70.51 -52.65
C GLU A 531 -5.39 -70.05 -51.48
N ALA A 532 -4.06 -70.15 -51.57
CA ALA A 532 -3.16 -69.64 -50.53
C ALA A 532 -3.27 -68.12 -50.38
N THR A 533 -3.26 -67.38 -51.50
CA THR A 533 -3.43 -65.92 -51.49
C THR A 533 -4.84 -65.49 -51.06
N LEU A 534 -5.88 -66.27 -51.35
CA LEU A 534 -7.23 -66.04 -50.82
C LEU A 534 -7.28 -66.22 -49.30
N ARG A 535 -6.72 -67.32 -48.77
CA ARG A 535 -6.65 -67.57 -47.31
C ARG A 535 -5.83 -66.50 -46.59
N GLU A 536 -4.75 -66.01 -47.19
CA GLU A 536 -4.01 -64.86 -46.66
C GLU A 536 -4.84 -63.57 -46.66
N ALA A 537 -5.64 -63.31 -47.70
CA ALA A 537 -6.53 -62.17 -47.75
C ALA A 537 -7.66 -62.25 -46.71
N GLU A 538 -8.26 -63.42 -46.52
CA GLU A 538 -9.27 -63.68 -45.48
C GLU A 538 -8.69 -63.56 -44.06
N ALA A 539 -7.45 -64.03 -43.84
CA ALA A 539 -6.72 -63.86 -42.58
C ALA A 539 -6.39 -62.39 -42.30
N ARG A 540 -6.02 -61.60 -43.32
CA ARG A 540 -5.78 -60.15 -43.18
C ARG A 540 -7.08 -59.39 -42.93
N TYR A 541 -8.15 -59.72 -43.65
CA TYR A 541 -9.48 -59.12 -43.46
C TYR A 541 -10.00 -59.35 -42.03
N SER A 542 -9.94 -60.59 -41.54
CA SER A 542 -10.36 -60.90 -40.16
C SER A 542 -9.46 -60.27 -39.09
N GLN A 543 -8.17 -60.06 -39.37
CA GLN A 543 -7.30 -59.25 -38.51
C GLN A 543 -7.70 -57.77 -38.53
N GLU A 544 -7.95 -57.16 -39.68
CA GLU A 544 -8.39 -55.76 -39.80
C GLU A 544 -9.78 -55.52 -39.19
N GLU A 545 -10.71 -56.47 -39.32
CA GLU A 545 -12.00 -56.41 -38.65
C GLU A 545 -11.85 -56.49 -37.11
N SER A 546 -10.90 -57.30 -36.61
CA SER A 546 -10.58 -57.36 -35.18
C SER A 546 -9.91 -56.08 -34.65
N THR A 547 -9.09 -55.39 -35.47
CA THR A 547 -8.47 -54.12 -35.08
C THR A 547 -9.48 -52.97 -35.15
N LEU A 548 -10.38 -52.94 -36.14
CA LEU A 548 -11.51 -52.02 -36.20
C LEU A 548 -12.39 -52.13 -34.95
N GLN A 549 -12.87 -53.33 -34.61
CA GLN A 549 -13.68 -53.54 -33.41
C GLN A 549 -12.93 -53.21 -32.10
N ARG A 550 -11.59 -53.27 -32.10
CA ARG A 550 -10.76 -52.84 -30.97
C ARG A 550 -10.65 -51.32 -30.91
N LEU A 551 -10.51 -50.65 -32.05
CA LEU A 551 -10.46 -49.19 -32.16
C LEU A 551 -11.81 -48.56 -31.80
N GLU A 552 -12.93 -49.10 -32.26
CA GLU A 552 -14.29 -48.66 -31.89
C GLU A 552 -14.49 -48.72 -30.36
N ARG A 553 -14.10 -49.83 -29.72
CA ARG A 553 -14.13 -49.99 -28.26
C ARG A 553 -13.20 -49.02 -27.52
N LEU A 554 -12.15 -48.52 -28.17
CA LEU A 554 -11.20 -47.57 -27.59
C LEU A 554 -11.71 -46.13 -27.76
N ILE A 555 -12.30 -45.81 -28.92
CA ILE A 555 -12.98 -44.53 -29.19
C ILE A 555 -14.13 -44.34 -28.20
N ALA A 556 -15.02 -45.32 -28.03
CA ALA A 556 -16.15 -45.22 -27.10
C ALA A 556 -15.69 -44.95 -25.65
N ARG A 557 -14.58 -45.55 -25.20
CA ARG A 557 -13.98 -45.27 -23.88
C ARG A 557 -13.40 -43.86 -23.78
N LEU A 558 -12.74 -43.39 -24.83
CA LEU A 558 -12.18 -42.03 -24.87
C LEU A 558 -13.28 -40.96 -24.91
N GLU A 559 -14.42 -41.24 -25.56
CA GLU A 559 -15.60 -40.38 -25.51
C GLU A 559 -16.24 -40.35 -24.11
N GLU A 560 -16.31 -41.50 -23.44
CA GLU A 560 -16.79 -41.60 -22.05
C GLU A 560 -15.85 -40.86 -21.08
N GLU A 561 -14.54 -41.11 -21.13
CA GLU A 561 -13.52 -40.39 -20.34
C GLU A 561 -13.55 -38.88 -20.61
N LYS A 562 -13.68 -38.47 -21.88
CA LYS A 562 -13.83 -37.06 -22.26
C LYS A 562 -15.06 -36.45 -21.61
N SER A 563 -16.22 -37.10 -21.67
CA SER A 563 -17.45 -36.57 -21.07
C SER A 563 -17.35 -36.42 -19.54
N GLN A 564 -16.65 -37.35 -18.87
CA GLN A 564 -16.37 -37.26 -17.43
C GLN A 564 -15.41 -36.10 -17.09
N LEU A 565 -14.40 -35.84 -17.95
CA LEU A 565 -13.50 -34.69 -17.81
C LEU A 565 -14.18 -33.35 -18.12
N GLU A 566 -15.10 -33.30 -19.08
CA GLU A 566 -15.91 -32.10 -19.37
C GLU A 566 -16.80 -31.75 -18.16
N LEU A 567 -17.51 -32.72 -17.58
CA LEU A 567 -18.28 -32.53 -16.34
C LEU A 567 -17.40 -32.09 -15.16
N SER A 568 -16.25 -32.76 -14.96
CA SER A 568 -15.30 -32.41 -13.90
C SER A 568 -14.73 -31.00 -14.05
N THR A 569 -14.49 -30.54 -15.29
CA THR A 569 -13.97 -29.19 -15.55
C THR A 569 -15.05 -28.12 -15.42
N GLU A 570 -16.32 -28.40 -15.75
CA GLU A 570 -17.44 -27.51 -15.43
C GLU A 570 -17.64 -27.36 -13.91
N ASP A 571 -17.63 -28.47 -13.16
CA ASP A 571 -17.71 -28.45 -11.69
C ASP A 571 -16.54 -27.66 -11.07
N LEU A 572 -15.32 -27.85 -11.56
CA LEU A 572 -14.15 -27.09 -11.12
C LEU A 572 -14.28 -25.59 -11.46
N CYS A 573 -14.79 -25.24 -12.64
CA CYS A 573 -15.06 -23.86 -13.03
C CYS A 573 -16.13 -23.20 -12.13
N GLN A 574 -17.22 -23.90 -11.82
CA GLN A 574 -18.26 -23.42 -10.90
C GLN A 574 -17.72 -23.22 -9.48
N ASN A 575 -17.00 -24.21 -8.95
CA ASN A 575 -16.35 -24.11 -7.63
C ASN A 575 -15.32 -22.97 -7.57
N THR A 576 -14.52 -22.78 -8.63
CA THR A 576 -13.58 -21.66 -8.74
C THR A 576 -14.32 -20.31 -8.79
N GLY A 577 -15.45 -20.24 -9.49
CA GLY A 577 -16.32 -19.06 -9.48
C GLY A 577 -16.88 -18.72 -8.10
N ILE A 578 -17.31 -19.73 -7.34
CA ILE A 578 -17.78 -19.57 -5.95
C ILE A 578 -16.63 -19.08 -5.05
N LEU A 579 -15.43 -19.66 -5.17
CA LEU A 579 -14.25 -19.26 -4.39
C LEU A 579 -13.72 -17.85 -4.74
N LEU A 580 -13.95 -17.37 -5.97
CA LEU A 580 -13.56 -16.03 -6.40
C LEU A 580 -14.61 -14.95 -6.05
N ARG A 581 -15.85 -15.32 -5.73
CA ARG A 581 -16.92 -14.36 -5.40
C ARG A 581 -16.59 -13.46 -4.19
N PRO A 582 -16.09 -13.98 -3.05
CA PRO A 582 -15.71 -13.15 -1.90
C PRO A 582 -14.58 -12.16 -2.23
N ARG A 583 -13.68 -12.49 -3.18
CA ARG A 583 -12.64 -11.58 -3.65
C ARG A 583 -13.22 -10.41 -4.47
N GLY A 584 -14.30 -10.65 -5.22
CA GLY A 584 -15.04 -9.60 -5.92
C GLY A 584 -15.77 -8.68 -4.94
N GLU A 585 -16.45 -9.26 -3.95
CA GLU A 585 -17.17 -8.54 -2.89
C GLU A 585 -16.20 -7.70 -2.04
N MET A 586 -15.10 -8.29 -1.54
CA MET A 586 -14.06 -7.57 -0.79
C MET A 586 -13.38 -6.45 -1.62
N LYS A 587 -13.28 -6.60 -2.95
CA LYS A 587 -12.79 -5.52 -3.83
C LYS A 587 -13.80 -4.37 -3.93
N ALA A 588 -15.09 -4.66 -4.02
CA ALA A 588 -16.15 -3.64 -4.03
C ALA A 588 -16.24 -2.91 -2.67
N GLU A 589 -16.10 -3.63 -1.55
CA GLU A 589 -16.00 -3.04 -0.20
C GLU A 589 -14.75 -2.17 -0.05
N LEU A 590 -13.61 -2.60 -0.60
CA LEU A 590 -12.39 -1.79 -0.61
C LEU A 590 -12.55 -0.51 -1.45
N GLU A 591 -13.19 -0.60 -2.61
CA GLU A 591 -13.47 0.58 -3.45
C GLU A 591 -14.46 1.54 -2.78
N ALA A 592 -15.49 1.02 -2.10
CA ALA A 592 -16.46 1.81 -1.34
C ALA A 592 -15.83 2.50 -0.11
N THR A 593 -15.03 1.77 0.67
CA THR A 593 -14.32 2.33 1.85
C THR A 593 -13.27 3.35 1.46
N GLN A 594 -12.55 3.16 0.34
CA GLN A 594 -11.65 4.17 -0.23
C GLN A 594 -12.40 5.42 -0.72
N ALA A 595 -13.55 5.25 -1.38
CA ALA A 595 -14.39 6.37 -1.81
C ALA A 595 -14.92 7.17 -0.60
N HIS A 596 -15.37 6.47 0.45
CA HIS A 596 -15.81 7.08 1.70
C HIS A 596 -14.67 7.86 2.39
N HIS A 597 -13.47 7.27 2.51
CA HIS A 597 -12.31 7.97 3.07
C HIS A 597 -11.91 9.21 2.25
N ARG A 598 -11.96 9.16 0.92
CA ARG A 598 -11.71 10.34 0.07
C ARG A 598 -12.75 11.44 0.31
N ALA A 599 -14.04 11.09 0.41
CA ALA A 599 -15.10 12.05 0.72
C ALA A 599 -14.92 12.66 2.13
N LEU A 600 -14.55 11.85 3.12
CA LEU A 600 -14.26 12.31 4.48
C LEU A 600 -13.07 13.26 4.52
N LEU A 601 -11.97 12.95 3.82
CA LEU A 601 -10.80 13.83 3.70
C LEU A 601 -11.12 15.16 3.02
N VAL A 602 -11.95 15.16 1.97
CA VAL A 602 -12.43 16.40 1.33
C VAL A 602 -13.30 17.22 2.29
N SER A 603 -14.19 16.56 3.04
CA SER A 603 -15.01 17.20 4.08
C SER A 603 -14.13 17.82 5.17
N GLN A 604 -13.18 17.07 5.73
CA GLN A 604 -12.25 17.54 6.76
C GLN A 604 -11.37 18.69 6.26
N ALA A 605 -10.85 18.61 5.03
CA ALA A 605 -10.09 19.70 4.42
C ALA A 605 -10.93 20.97 4.23
N SER A 606 -12.22 20.83 3.90
CA SER A 606 -13.13 21.98 3.81
C SER A 606 -13.41 22.61 5.18
N ALA A 607 -13.60 21.78 6.22
CA ALA A 607 -13.80 22.25 7.59
C ALA A 607 -12.54 22.94 8.16
N LEU A 608 -11.35 22.38 7.89
CA LEU A 608 -10.07 22.99 8.27
C LEU A 608 -9.90 24.37 7.62
N ARG A 609 -10.20 24.52 6.32
CA ARG A 609 -10.17 25.84 5.65
C ARG A 609 -11.12 26.87 6.28
N VAL A 610 -12.31 26.44 6.71
CA VAL A 610 -13.25 27.33 7.44
C VAL A 610 -12.66 27.76 8.78
N VAL A 611 -12.02 26.85 9.51
CA VAL A 611 -11.34 27.15 10.78
C VAL A 611 -10.13 28.06 10.56
N GLU A 612 -9.30 27.81 9.55
CA GLU A 612 -8.15 28.66 9.18
C GLU A 612 -8.58 30.10 8.84
N VAL A 613 -9.65 30.26 8.05
CA VAL A 613 -10.25 31.58 7.77
C VAL A 613 -10.79 32.21 9.06
N GLY A 614 -11.43 31.44 9.92
CA GLY A 614 -11.90 31.91 11.24
C GLY A 614 -10.77 32.40 12.14
N ILE A 615 -9.66 31.67 12.21
CA ILE A 615 -8.44 32.05 12.96
C ILE A 615 -7.83 33.32 12.36
N ARG A 616 -7.67 33.39 11.04
CA ARG A 616 -7.13 34.57 10.34
C ARG A 616 -7.97 35.83 10.60
N ASN A 617 -9.29 35.72 10.48
CA ASN A 617 -10.21 36.83 10.75
C ASN A 617 -10.17 37.24 12.23
N SER A 618 -10.07 36.26 13.16
CA SER A 618 -9.92 36.53 14.59
C SER A 618 -8.61 37.24 14.91
N GLY A 619 -7.51 36.89 14.22
CA GLY A 619 -6.22 37.59 14.31
C GLY A 619 -6.33 39.04 13.84
N GLN A 620 -6.93 39.29 12.68
CA GLN A 620 -7.17 40.64 12.16
C GLN A 620 -8.04 41.49 13.11
N ASN A 621 -9.09 40.90 13.69
CA ASN A 621 -9.92 41.57 14.68
C ASN A 621 -9.13 41.88 15.98
N LEU A 622 -8.26 40.98 16.42
CA LEU A 622 -7.40 41.19 17.59
C LEU A 622 -6.35 42.29 17.34
N GLU A 623 -5.78 42.36 16.14
CA GLU A 623 -4.91 43.47 15.72
C GLU A 623 -5.66 44.80 15.73
N GLN A 624 -6.87 44.88 15.16
CA GLN A 624 -7.70 46.08 15.20
C GLN A 624 -8.01 46.50 16.65
N VAL A 625 -8.48 45.58 17.49
CA VAL A 625 -8.76 45.84 18.91
C VAL A 625 -7.51 46.28 19.67
N SER A 626 -6.33 45.74 19.32
CA SER A 626 -5.06 46.15 19.93
C SER A 626 -4.65 47.57 19.51
N MET A 627 -4.86 47.93 18.23
CA MET A 627 -4.63 49.28 17.71
C MET A 627 -5.60 50.30 18.33
N GLU A 628 -6.88 49.96 18.46
CA GLU A 628 -7.88 50.80 19.11
C GLU A 628 -7.60 50.96 20.62
N ASN A 629 -7.23 49.89 21.32
CA ASN A 629 -6.78 49.98 22.72
C ASN A 629 -5.53 50.86 22.87
N GLY A 630 -4.57 50.77 21.94
CA GLY A 630 -3.42 51.67 21.88
C GLY A 630 -3.83 53.14 21.73
N ARG A 631 -4.74 53.42 20.79
CA ARG A 631 -5.32 54.76 20.57
C ARG A 631 -6.08 55.27 21.81
N MET A 632 -6.86 54.43 22.47
CA MET A 632 -7.56 54.78 23.72
C MET A 632 -6.57 55.08 24.85
N ARG A 633 -5.53 54.27 25.05
CA ARG A 633 -4.46 54.53 26.03
C ARG A 633 -3.78 55.87 25.79
N LEU A 634 -3.44 56.19 24.53
CA LEU A 634 -2.88 57.50 24.16
C LEU A 634 -3.87 58.65 24.43
N SER A 635 -5.17 58.46 24.19
CA SER A 635 -6.19 59.45 24.51
C SER A 635 -6.36 59.65 26.03
N ILE A 636 -6.29 58.58 26.82
CA ILE A 636 -6.34 58.63 28.29
C ILE A 636 -5.11 59.34 28.87
N LEU A 637 -3.93 59.12 28.28
CA LEU A 637 -2.71 59.86 28.66
C LEU A 637 -2.86 61.35 28.38
N ARG A 638 -3.30 61.74 27.17
CA ARG A 638 -3.58 63.15 26.84
C ARG A 638 -4.58 63.79 27.81
N MET A 639 -5.72 63.15 28.04
CA MET A 639 -6.72 63.66 29.01
C MET A 639 -6.16 63.77 30.44
N ARG A 640 -5.24 62.87 30.85
CA ARG A 640 -4.56 62.98 32.15
C ARG A 640 -3.62 64.18 32.19
N ASP A 641 -2.85 64.41 31.13
CA ASP A 641 -1.95 65.56 31.02
C ASP A 641 -2.74 66.88 30.99
N ASP A 642 -3.86 66.92 30.26
CA ASP A 642 -4.81 68.04 30.23
C ASP A 642 -5.40 68.33 31.61
N ILE A 643 -5.81 67.30 32.38
CA ILE A 643 -6.27 67.46 33.77
C ILE A 643 -5.16 67.99 34.67
N VAL A 644 -3.91 67.55 34.49
CA VAL A 644 -2.75 68.07 35.24
C VAL A 644 -2.45 69.53 34.86
N GLY A 645 -2.63 69.90 33.59
CA GLY A 645 -2.57 71.29 33.11
C GLY A 645 -3.64 72.15 33.77
N ALA A 646 -4.90 71.75 33.66
CA ALA A 646 -6.05 72.44 34.26
C ALA A 646 -5.90 72.64 35.78
N ARG A 647 -5.37 71.65 36.51
CA ARG A 647 -5.07 71.79 37.96
C ARG A 647 -3.97 72.82 38.24
N LYS A 648 -2.93 72.90 37.41
CA LYS A 648 -1.88 73.93 37.55
C LYS A 648 -2.45 75.32 37.27
N ASP A 649 -3.35 75.44 36.30
CA ASP A 649 -4.01 76.71 35.98
C ASP A 649 -5.04 77.10 37.06
N GLU A 650 -5.79 76.15 37.62
CA GLU A 650 -6.62 76.37 38.82
C GLU A 650 -5.77 76.90 39.99
N GLU A 651 -4.60 76.29 40.25
CA GLU A 651 -3.68 76.73 41.31
C GLU A 651 -3.12 78.14 41.03
N ARG A 652 -2.80 78.47 39.77
CA ARG A 652 -2.41 79.82 39.36
C ARG A 652 -3.53 80.84 39.55
N HIS A 653 -4.76 80.49 39.14
CA HIS A 653 -5.93 81.34 39.33
C HIS A 653 -6.22 81.57 40.82
N ARG A 654 -6.13 80.52 41.64
CA ARG A 654 -6.29 80.62 43.10
C ARG A 654 -5.23 81.53 43.73
N LYS A 655 -3.96 81.39 43.35
CA LYS A 655 -2.88 82.30 43.80
C LYS A 655 -3.14 83.74 43.37
N ARG A 656 -3.63 83.95 42.15
CA ARG A 656 -3.99 85.29 41.65
C ARG A 656 -5.20 85.89 42.35
N ILE A 657 -6.21 85.10 42.72
CA ILE A 657 -7.36 85.56 43.52
C ILE A 657 -6.90 85.98 44.93
N VAL A 658 -6.01 85.22 45.56
CA VAL A 658 -5.42 85.60 46.86
C VAL A 658 -4.65 86.92 46.74
N ALA A 659 -3.75 87.03 45.75
CA ALA A 659 -3.00 88.27 45.52
C ALA A 659 -3.91 89.48 45.23
N LEU A 660 -4.96 89.31 44.43
CA LEU A 660 -5.95 90.37 44.17
C LEU A 660 -6.73 90.76 45.44
N GLY A 661 -7.02 89.80 46.34
CA GLY A 661 -7.66 90.09 47.63
C GLY A 661 -6.73 90.80 48.61
N GLU A 662 -5.43 90.51 48.57
CA GLU A 662 -4.39 91.25 49.30
C GLU A 662 -4.24 92.68 48.75
N GLU A 663 -4.21 92.85 47.42
CA GLU A 663 -4.22 94.16 46.74
C GLU A 663 -5.49 94.96 47.06
N GLU A 664 -6.68 94.35 46.99
CA GLU A 664 -7.97 94.98 47.34
C GLU A 664 -8.01 95.40 48.81
N SER A 665 -7.50 94.57 49.72
CA SER A 665 -7.41 94.89 51.16
C SER A 665 -6.46 96.06 51.40
N ALA A 666 -5.28 96.07 50.76
CA ALA A 666 -4.32 97.17 50.87
C ALA A 666 -4.87 98.49 50.29
N LEU A 667 -5.56 98.43 49.16
CA LEU A 667 -6.26 99.59 48.58
C LEU A 667 -7.39 100.08 49.48
N PHE A 668 -8.16 99.18 50.09
CA PHE A 668 -9.22 99.52 51.03
C PHE A 668 -8.67 100.18 52.30
N GLU A 669 -7.59 99.65 52.88
CA GLU A 669 -6.89 100.29 54.00
C GLU A 669 -6.36 101.68 53.62
N HIS A 670 -5.74 101.81 52.44
CA HIS A 670 -5.24 103.10 51.94
C HIS A 670 -6.36 104.13 51.75
N VAL A 671 -7.48 103.74 51.13
CA VAL A 671 -8.67 104.60 50.98
C VAL A 671 -9.29 104.95 52.34
N MET A 672 -9.37 103.99 53.27
CA MET A 672 -9.86 104.24 54.63
C MET A 672 -8.93 105.15 55.44
N GLN A 673 -7.63 105.13 55.17
CA GLN A 673 -6.67 106.04 55.78
C GLN A 673 -6.77 107.45 55.17
N ALA A 674 -6.77 107.57 53.84
CA ALA A 674 -7.00 108.84 53.14
C ALA A 674 -8.34 109.48 53.57
N TRP A 675 -9.40 108.69 53.71
CA TRP A 675 -10.70 109.16 54.22
C TRP A 675 -10.62 109.68 55.66
N ARG A 676 -9.81 109.05 56.54
CA ARG A 676 -9.58 109.58 57.90
C ARG A 676 -8.80 110.89 57.86
N GLU A 677 -7.79 111.00 57.01
CA GLU A 677 -6.98 112.20 56.81
C GLU A 677 -7.86 113.35 56.28
N ASP A 678 -8.69 113.11 55.27
CA ASP A 678 -9.70 114.06 54.78
C ASP A 678 -10.71 114.47 55.86
N LEU A 679 -11.15 113.54 56.72
CA LEU A 679 -12.08 113.85 57.81
C LEU A 679 -11.43 114.71 58.90
N VAL A 680 -10.12 114.56 59.13
CA VAL A 680 -9.31 115.45 59.97
C VAL A 680 -9.16 116.82 59.30
N ALA A 681 -8.72 116.87 58.04
CA ALA A 681 -8.57 118.13 57.29
C ALA A 681 -9.90 118.91 57.18
N THR A 682 -11.03 118.21 57.04
CA THR A 682 -12.37 118.83 57.05
C THR A 682 -12.75 119.37 58.42
N ARG A 683 -12.36 118.69 59.52
CA ARG A 683 -12.56 119.18 60.89
C ARG A 683 -11.67 120.37 61.20
N GLU A 684 -10.42 120.36 60.75
CA GLU A 684 -9.48 121.48 60.88
C GLU A 684 -9.94 122.69 60.06
N GLY A 685 -10.35 122.48 58.80
CA GLY A 685 -10.95 123.51 57.96
C GLY A 685 -12.23 124.10 58.56
N ARG A 686 -13.06 123.26 59.20
CA ARG A 686 -14.25 123.72 59.95
C ARG A 686 -13.85 124.51 61.21
N ALA A 687 -12.84 124.06 61.96
CA ALA A 687 -12.32 124.79 63.12
C ALA A 687 -11.68 126.13 62.74
N ALA A 688 -11.02 126.22 61.58
CA ALA A 688 -10.43 127.44 61.05
C ALA A 688 -11.47 128.43 60.48
N SER A 689 -12.60 127.92 59.96
CA SER A 689 -13.70 128.75 59.43
C SER A 689 -14.75 129.14 60.48
N GLN A 690 -14.80 128.47 61.63
CA GLN A 690 -15.71 128.80 62.73
C GLN A 690 -15.53 130.24 63.28
N PRO A 691 -14.29 130.75 63.55
CA PRO A 691 -14.10 132.15 63.95
C PRO A 691 -14.52 133.16 62.87
N LEU A 692 -14.42 132.76 61.60
CA LEU A 692 -14.77 133.57 60.44
C LEU A 692 -16.30 133.66 60.27
N LEU A 693 -17.02 132.56 60.53
CA LEU A 693 -18.48 132.52 60.62
C LEU A 693 -19.01 133.31 61.84
N GLU A 694 -18.35 133.22 62.99
CA GLU A 694 -18.68 134.01 64.18
C GLU A 694 -18.45 135.51 63.94
N ALA A 695 -17.37 135.89 63.25
CA ALA A 695 -17.13 137.27 62.82
C ALA A 695 -18.19 137.78 61.83
N LEU A 696 -18.59 136.96 60.84
CA LEU A 696 -19.67 137.28 59.91
C LEU A 696 -21.03 137.44 60.62
N GLY A 697 -21.33 136.57 61.59
CA GLY A 697 -22.50 136.71 62.46
C GLY A 697 -22.48 138.01 63.27
N GLY A 698 -21.31 138.40 63.79
CA GLY A 698 -21.08 139.69 64.45
C GLY A 698 -21.34 140.90 63.54
N VAL A 699 -20.90 140.85 62.28
CA VAL A 699 -21.19 141.91 61.28
C VAL A 699 -22.67 141.96 60.93
N SER A 700 -23.33 140.81 60.75
CA SER A 700 -24.77 140.74 60.48
C SER A 700 -25.60 141.36 61.63
N GLY A 701 -25.28 141.02 62.88
CA GLY A 701 -25.93 141.62 64.06
C GLY A 701 -25.62 143.11 64.26
N GLN A 702 -24.54 143.64 63.68
CA GLN A 702 -24.31 145.10 63.61
C GLN A 702 -25.16 145.76 62.52
N LEU A 703 -25.38 145.10 61.38
CA LEU A 703 -26.26 145.57 60.31
C LEU A 703 -27.74 145.62 60.76
N GLU A 704 -28.24 144.58 61.45
CA GLU A 704 -29.60 144.61 62.03
C GLU A 704 -29.79 145.76 63.02
N LYS A 705 -28.86 145.94 63.96
CA LYS A 705 -28.89 147.07 64.92
C LYS A 705 -28.82 148.43 64.22
N ARG A 706 -28.22 148.51 63.04
CA ARG A 706 -28.18 149.71 62.20
C ARG A 706 -29.48 149.91 61.42
N SER A 707 -30.13 148.84 60.97
CA SER A 707 -31.47 148.86 60.36
C SER A 707 -32.51 149.41 61.33
N VAL A 708 -32.62 148.83 62.54
CA VAL A 708 -33.56 149.28 63.58
C VAL A 708 -33.33 150.75 63.99
N ARG A 709 -32.07 151.21 63.97
CA ARG A 709 -31.74 152.63 64.18
C ARG A 709 -32.21 153.51 63.02
N LEU A 710 -32.09 153.07 61.77
CA LEU A 710 -32.62 153.82 60.61
C LEU A 710 -34.14 153.85 60.61
N GLU A 711 -34.81 152.76 60.96
CA GLU A 711 -36.28 152.69 61.09
C GLU A 711 -36.79 153.62 62.20
N SER A 712 -36.14 153.67 63.37
CA SER A 712 -36.53 154.61 64.44
C SER A 712 -36.31 156.09 64.06
N VAL A 713 -35.34 156.40 63.19
CA VAL A 713 -35.16 157.75 62.63
C VAL A 713 -36.25 158.05 61.58
N ALA A 714 -36.55 157.11 60.69
CA ALA A 714 -37.61 157.25 59.69
C ALA A 714 -38.99 157.47 60.35
N ALA A 715 -39.29 156.72 61.42
CA ALA A 715 -40.51 156.90 62.22
C ALA A 715 -40.59 158.31 62.84
N ARG A 716 -39.49 158.84 63.39
CA ARG A 716 -39.43 160.21 63.93
C ARG A 716 -39.65 161.30 62.88
N VAL A 717 -39.11 161.12 61.67
CA VAL A 717 -39.33 162.05 60.56
C VAL A 717 -40.80 162.01 60.10
N HIS A 718 -41.39 160.81 60.02
CA HIS A 718 -42.80 160.65 59.67
C HIS A 718 -43.73 161.32 60.70
N GLN A 719 -43.42 161.18 62.00
CA GLN A 719 -44.18 161.82 63.08
C GLN A 719 -44.08 163.35 63.06
N GLN A 720 -42.92 163.92 62.68
CA GLN A 720 -42.78 165.37 62.54
C GLN A 720 -43.45 165.94 61.28
N LEU A 721 -43.56 165.16 60.20
CA LEU A 721 -44.34 165.56 59.02
C LEU A 721 -45.85 165.57 59.30
N LEU A 722 -46.36 164.59 60.07
CA LEU A 722 -47.77 164.55 60.49
C LEU A 722 -48.18 165.73 61.40
N HIS A 723 -47.25 166.26 62.20
CA HIS A 723 -47.51 167.46 63.02
C HIS A 723 -47.53 168.79 62.24
N ILE A 724 -47.22 168.78 60.94
CA ILE A 724 -47.33 169.97 60.08
C ILE A 724 -48.70 170.02 59.38
N SER A 725 -49.46 168.91 59.35
CA SER A 725 -50.76 168.80 58.67
C SER A 725 -51.99 169.09 59.53
N GLU A 726 -51.85 169.34 60.84
CA GLU A 726 -52.98 169.55 61.77
C GLU A 726 -52.90 170.86 62.60
N ILE A 727 -52.28 171.91 62.06
CA ILE A 727 -52.62 173.30 62.43
C ILE A 727 -53.27 173.94 61.20
N GLY A 728 -54.53 173.56 61.03
CA GLY A 728 -55.39 173.89 59.90
C GLY A 728 -56.88 173.93 60.26
N HIS A 729 -57.22 173.96 61.56
CA HIS A 729 -58.41 174.60 62.13
C HIS A 729 -58.26 174.81 63.64
#